data_AF-A0A927YYM4-F1
#
_entry.id   AF-A0A927YYM4-F1
#
_cell.length_a   1.000
_cell.length_b   1.000
_cell.length_c   1.000
_cell.angle_alpha   90.00
_cell.angle_beta   90.00
_cell.angle_gamma   90.00
#
_symmetry.space_group_name_H-M   'P 1'
#
loop_
_entity.id
_entity.type
_entity.pdbx_description
1 polymer ?
#
loop_
_entity_poly.entity_id
_entity_poly.type
_entity_poly.pdbx_seq_one_letter_code
_entity_poly.pdbx_strand_id
1 'polypeptide(L)'
;MEGKLNMKRGKRTLSGLLCMGIILGSIFSYKVVSNANEFEGDGEPLNLETSLPNDDNISQETITLGKDNEIKISIMNDFHYFSHDLYSDCEDFTYDAKAEKKLLLESDAVLQQAMKEVIAEKPDVILVGGDMSKDSEKINHEKVAERLAEAQATLKSLGVDTKICVTNGNHDINCNARDYSSGETVCIPGTTVSEFKEIYKDFGYGDGSEYFTTEENVGGCLSYATDIGKGYTLIVVDTNKYTPDQTSTGLAKAEVGGVISDNLLKWIEEQAAKAYQMGKIPVVLQHHAVTPHFTGQEYIGGNFIVKNHEKIGQAYADAGIKVVFTGHSHASDIATAKTNDGSIVYDIMTSSLTGYPVTTRNVNLANEEGKLYVDTRVNFLESIDYIDEATGKKIENIQEYVFDDHMGVEATKVLMSDKTLELGLNKVKQKGGTKATLAEVLKVNEEDLNDKIVDMITTKLPQNEENAIAISFMKCNFGLFYDTTDNCVYLKQKLKNPKFSKMAVELKISIEEVKNLLEKTYSDLDENVINNKDGVNKVFEEIVDNMFNYKIDGTNTAYDYYKNGYNYYKVGEPVPNDFIESSTGKLKKTNKYAKKFINTFFLKSIRKDMKNLLKNNELELEKVIIANNDNFTTKSIVKIITSSFENLGEVWSKVARISFVPDKVIELTNKAGIFFIEGLAVDTDVPEDNDFSAIMDL
;
A
#
# COMPACT_ATOMS: atom_id res chain seq x y z
N MET A 1 -43.93 -39.35 5.86
CA MET A 1 -44.90 -38.25 5.65
C MET A 1 -44.09 -36.96 5.64
N GLU A 2 -43.71 -36.52 4.45
CA GLU A 2 -44.19 -35.28 3.83
C GLU A 2 -43.80 -34.00 4.58
N GLY A 3 -42.85 -33.26 3.97
CA GLY A 3 -42.58 -31.85 4.25
C GLY A 3 -42.09 -31.18 2.96
N LYS A 4 -43.03 -30.74 2.14
CA LYS A 4 -42.84 -30.16 0.80
C LYS A 4 -42.01 -28.86 0.83
N LEU A 5 -40.89 -28.83 0.11
CA LEU A 5 -40.23 -27.59 -0.31
C LEU A 5 -40.90 -27.08 -1.59
N ASN A 6 -41.69 -26.02 -1.45
CA ASN A 6 -42.33 -25.30 -2.55
C ASN A 6 -41.27 -24.53 -3.37
N MET A 7 -40.85 -25.09 -4.50
CA MET A 7 -40.12 -24.33 -5.53
C MET A 7 -41.09 -23.47 -6.36
N LYS A 8 -41.20 -22.19 -6.02
CA LYS A 8 -41.79 -21.18 -6.91
C LYS A 8 -40.78 -20.78 -8.00
N ARG A 9 -41.15 -21.08 -9.24
CA ARG A 9 -40.76 -20.46 -10.53
C ARG A 9 -39.47 -19.61 -10.55
N GLY A 10 -38.42 -20.21 -11.11
CA GLY A 10 -37.37 -19.52 -11.85
C GLY A 10 -37.06 -20.31 -13.13
N LYS A 11 -37.69 -19.97 -14.25
CA LYS A 11 -37.25 -20.43 -15.58
C LYS A 11 -35.97 -19.68 -15.93
N ARG A 12 -34.80 -20.15 -15.50
CA ARG A 12 -33.46 -19.80 -16.03
C ARG A 12 -32.41 -20.71 -15.38
N THR A 13 -31.42 -21.12 -16.19
CA THR A 13 -30.16 -21.83 -15.89
C THR A 13 -30.23 -23.30 -15.44
N LEU A 14 -30.55 -24.21 -16.37
CA LEU A 14 -30.23 -25.64 -16.24
C LEU A 14 -29.09 -26.05 -17.19
N SER A 15 -28.97 -25.38 -18.35
CA SER A 15 -27.80 -25.45 -19.22
C SER A 15 -26.53 -24.84 -18.58
N GLY A 16 -26.68 -23.96 -17.60
CA GLY A 16 -25.55 -23.40 -16.83
C GLY A 16 -24.92 -24.42 -15.88
N LEU A 17 -25.72 -25.16 -15.11
CA LEU A 17 -25.24 -26.18 -14.17
C LEU A 17 -24.58 -27.38 -14.86
N LEU A 18 -25.04 -27.73 -16.07
CA LEU A 18 -24.51 -28.84 -16.85
C LEU A 18 -23.10 -28.56 -17.37
N CYS A 19 -22.86 -27.40 -18.02
CA CYS A 19 -21.51 -27.09 -18.50
C CYS A 19 -20.61 -26.45 -17.42
N MET A 20 -21.14 -25.82 -16.36
CA MET A 20 -20.33 -25.39 -15.19
C MET A 20 -19.78 -26.60 -14.42
N GLY A 21 -20.52 -27.71 -14.31
CA GLY A 21 -20.02 -28.92 -13.67
C GLY A 21 -18.87 -29.60 -14.43
N ILE A 22 -18.77 -29.35 -15.74
CA ILE A 22 -17.79 -29.98 -16.64
C ILE A 22 -16.57 -29.06 -16.88
N ILE A 23 -16.75 -27.73 -16.88
CA ILE A 23 -15.69 -26.75 -17.21
C ILE A 23 -15.14 -26.03 -15.96
N LEU A 24 -15.91 -25.91 -14.88
CA LEU A 24 -15.57 -25.08 -13.70
C LEU A 24 -15.45 -25.84 -12.38
N GLY A 25 -15.66 -27.17 -12.38
CA GLY A 25 -15.55 -27.99 -11.17
C GLY A 25 -14.16 -27.98 -10.52
N SER A 26 -13.16 -27.49 -11.24
CA SER A 26 -11.74 -27.52 -10.88
C SER A 26 -11.15 -26.20 -10.38
N ILE A 27 -11.80 -25.05 -10.54
CA ILE A 27 -11.23 -23.77 -10.08
C ILE A 27 -11.70 -23.38 -8.67
N PHE A 28 -12.89 -23.82 -8.21
CA PHE A 28 -13.45 -23.32 -6.92
C PHE A 28 -14.15 -24.37 -6.04
N SER A 29 -13.56 -25.55 -5.90
CA SER A 29 -14.05 -26.58 -4.96
C SER A 29 -13.19 -26.67 -3.69
N TYR A 30 -13.20 -25.62 -2.85
CA TYR A 30 -12.73 -25.72 -1.45
C TYR A 30 -13.61 -24.91 -0.48
N LYS A 31 -14.65 -25.55 0.07
CA LYS A 31 -14.91 -25.60 1.53
C LYS A 31 -16.18 -26.41 1.87
N VAL A 32 -16.21 -26.85 3.13
CA VAL A 32 -17.31 -27.45 3.91
C VAL A 32 -17.29 -28.99 3.99
N VAL A 33 -16.35 -29.52 4.78
CA VAL A 33 -16.70 -30.51 5.80
C VAL A 33 -16.61 -29.81 7.15
N SER A 34 -17.76 -29.65 7.78
CA SER A 34 -17.94 -29.34 9.19
C SER A 34 -17.30 -30.43 10.05
N ASN A 35 -16.45 -30.04 10.99
CA ASN A 35 -16.41 -30.67 12.30
C ASN A 35 -16.40 -29.55 13.34
N ALA A 36 -17.61 -29.15 13.72
CA ALA A 36 -17.87 -28.67 15.05
C ALA A 36 -17.81 -29.89 15.98
N ASN A 37 -16.92 -29.86 16.97
CA ASN A 37 -17.11 -30.46 18.27
C ASN A 37 -16.35 -29.60 19.28
N GLU A 38 -17.15 -28.88 20.08
CA GLU A 38 -17.00 -28.69 21.52
C GLU A 38 -15.61 -28.37 22.07
N PHE A 39 -15.42 -27.09 22.43
CA PHE A 39 -15.06 -26.74 23.79
C PHE A 39 -15.93 -25.54 24.22
N GLU A 40 -17.00 -25.86 24.95
CA GLU A 40 -17.55 -24.92 25.92
C GLU A 40 -16.50 -24.73 27.02
N GLY A 41 -16.16 -23.47 27.28
CA GLY A 41 -15.25 -23.07 28.33
C GLY A 41 -15.66 -21.68 28.76
N ASP A 42 -16.48 -21.63 29.80
CA ASP A 42 -16.94 -20.41 30.46
C ASP A 42 -15.74 -19.53 30.87
N GLY A 43 -15.74 -18.28 30.42
CA GLY A 43 -14.77 -17.26 30.79
C GLY A 43 -15.40 -15.89 30.59
N GLU A 44 -15.74 -15.26 31.71
CA GLU A 44 -16.53 -14.04 31.84
C GLU A 44 -16.06 -12.86 30.95
N PRO A 45 -16.96 -11.92 30.61
CA PRO A 45 -16.60 -10.70 29.91
C PRO A 45 -15.62 -9.87 30.77
N LEU A 46 -14.45 -9.56 30.22
CA LEU A 46 -13.57 -8.55 30.78
C LEU A 46 -14.23 -7.17 30.58
N ASN A 47 -14.93 -6.72 31.61
CA ASN A 47 -15.35 -5.32 31.78
C ASN A 47 -14.08 -4.45 31.87
N LEU A 48 -13.72 -3.79 30.78
CA LEU A 48 -12.91 -2.59 30.82
C LEU A 48 -13.87 -1.39 30.90
N GLU A 49 -14.35 -1.11 32.11
CA GLU A 49 -14.76 0.25 32.47
C GLU A 49 -13.49 1.09 32.53
N THR A 50 -13.16 1.79 31.44
CA THR A 50 -12.36 3.01 31.55
C THR A 50 -13.35 4.17 31.64
N SER A 51 -13.64 4.56 32.88
CA SER A 51 -14.28 5.85 33.16
C SER A 51 -13.39 6.95 32.59
N LEU A 52 -13.83 7.55 31.48
CA LEU A 52 -13.36 8.87 31.09
C LEU A 52 -13.74 9.84 32.21
N PRO A 53 -12.79 10.59 32.81
CA PRO A 53 -13.17 11.76 33.58
C PRO A 53 -13.72 12.78 32.57
N ASN A 54 -15.03 13.03 32.66
CA ASN A 54 -15.57 14.31 32.23
C ASN A 54 -14.90 15.38 33.09
N ASP A 55 -14.11 16.25 32.49
CA ASP A 55 -13.85 17.56 33.07
C ASP A 55 -13.95 18.63 31.98
N ASP A 56 -15.16 19.19 31.89
CA ASP A 56 -15.42 20.49 31.32
C ASP A 56 -14.70 21.54 32.19
N ASN A 57 -13.47 21.90 31.83
CA ASN A 57 -12.83 23.20 32.12
C ASN A 57 -11.40 23.22 31.56
N ILE A 58 -11.24 23.46 30.26
CA ILE A 58 -9.97 24.02 29.76
C ILE A 58 -10.10 25.53 29.89
N SER A 59 -9.73 26.05 31.05
CA SER A 59 -9.32 27.45 31.17
C SER A 59 -8.02 27.62 30.41
N GLN A 60 -8.01 28.48 29.38
CA GLN A 60 -6.79 29.10 28.88
C GLN A 60 -6.15 29.88 30.04
N GLU A 61 -5.24 29.26 30.77
CA GLU A 61 -4.32 29.96 31.65
C GLU A 61 -3.00 30.16 30.90
N THR A 62 -2.81 31.38 30.40
CA THR A 62 -1.51 31.86 29.96
C THR A 62 -0.62 32.00 31.20
N ILE A 63 0.15 30.96 31.51
CA ILE A 63 1.16 31.02 32.54
C ILE A 63 2.43 31.60 31.91
N THR A 64 2.72 32.86 32.20
CA THR A 64 4.00 33.49 31.87
C THR A 64 5.00 33.14 32.98
N LEU A 65 5.93 32.22 32.73
CA LEU A 65 7.06 31.90 33.62
C LEU A 65 8.42 32.04 32.90
N GLY A 66 9.48 32.22 33.68
CA GLY A 66 10.71 32.92 33.27
C GLY A 66 11.71 32.16 32.37
N LYS A 67 11.72 32.52 31.09
CA LYS A 67 12.84 32.91 30.18
C LYS A 67 14.24 32.28 30.13
N ASP A 68 14.71 31.43 31.05
CA ASP A 68 16.15 31.06 31.03
C ASP A 68 16.49 29.75 30.25
N ASN A 69 15.55 28.80 30.08
CA ASN A 69 15.79 27.51 29.38
C ASN A 69 14.68 27.12 28.38
N GLU A 70 13.92 28.08 27.86
CA GLU A 70 12.99 27.85 26.75
C GLU A 70 13.75 27.94 25.42
N ILE A 71 13.56 26.97 24.53
CA ILE A 71 14.12 26.96 23.17
C ILE A 71 13.01 26.74 22.15
N LYS A 72 13.00 27.57 21.11
CA LYS A 72 12.05 27.50 20.00
C LYS A 72 12.68 26.80 18.81
N ILE A 73 12.04 25.73 18.37
CA ILE A 73 12.52 24.87 17.31
C ILE A 73 11.48 24.87 16.19
N SER A 74 11.90 25.15 14.96
CA SER A 74 11.09 24.88 13.76
C SER A 74 11.68 23.68 13.01
N ILE A 75 10.82 22.79 12.53
CA ILE A 75 11.18 21.52 11.92
C ILE A 75 10.56 21.45 10.53
N MET A 76 11.37 21.07 9.56
CA MET A 76 10.94 20.78 8.19
C MET A 76 11.64 19.50 7.73
N ASN A 77 10.91 18.58 7.11
CA ASN A 77 11.46 17.28 6.69
C ASN A 77 11.09 16.97 5.25
N ASP A 78 11.83 16.04 4.66
CA ASP A 78 11.53 15.35 3.39
C ASP A 78 11.15 16.35 2.29
N PHE A 79 12.12 17.21 1.95
CA PHE A 79 11.96 18.24 0.94
C PHE A 79 11.81 17.63 -0.44
N HIS A 80 12.52 16.52 -0.71
CA HIS A 80 12.63 15.89 -2.03
C HIS A 80 12.80 16.92 -3.15
N TYR A 81 13.66 17.91 -2.91
CA TYR A 81 13.81 19.05 -3.80
C TYR A 81 14.26 18.59 -5.18
N PHE A 82 13.65 19.15 -6.22
CA PHE A 82 14.04 18.91 -7.60
C PHE A 82 14.25 20.23 -8.34
N SER A 83 15.48 20.46 -8.79
CA SER A 83 15.87 21.68 -9.50
C SER A 83 15.29 21.69 -10.91
N HIS A 84 14.71 22.82 -11.32
CA HIS A 84 14.32 23.04 -12.73
C HIS A 84 15.52 23.02 -13.69
N ASP A 85 16.75 23.16 -13.17
CA ASP A 85 17.98 23.03 -13.98
C ASP A 85 18.19 21.59 -14.51
N LEU A 86 17.53 20.58 -13.90
CA LEU A 86 17.56 19.17 -14.31
C LEU A 86 16.33 18.72 -15.09
N TYR A 87 15.44 19.67 -15.41
CA TYR A 87 14.14 19.39 -15.96
C TYR A 87 14.04 19.83 -17.43
N SER A 88 13.34 19.01 -18.22
CA SER A 88 12.69 19.45 -19.45
C SER A 88 11.33 18.77 -19.55
N ASP A 89 10.40 19.39 -20.29
CA ASP A 89 9.07 18.80 -20.54
C ASP A 89 9.22 17.58 -21.47
N CYS A 90 9.38 16.41 -20.86
CA CYS A 90 9.55 15.13 -21.55
C CYS A 90 8.69 14.02 -20.91
N GLU A 91 8.41 12.98 -21.70
CA GLU A 91 7.59 11.85 -21.26
C GLU A 91 8.21 11.11 -20.07
N ASP A 92 9.53 10.95 -20.08
CA ASP A 92 10.33 10.32 -19.03
C ASP A 92 10.14 11.02 -17.66
N PHE A 93 10.33 12.34 -17.61
CA PHE A 93 10.14 13.08 -16.37
C PHE A 93 8.67 13.08 -15.93
N THR A 94 7.74 13.23 -16.88
CA THR A 94 6.30 13.21 -16.58
C THR A 94 5.89 11.89 -15.95
N TYR A 95 6.46 10.78 -16.43
CA TYR A 95 6.23 9.45 -15.86
C TYR A 95 6.79 9.36 -14.43
N ASP A 96 8.07 9.72 -14.24
CA ASP A 96 8.72 9.63 -12.93
C ASP A 96 8.03 10.54 -11.90
N ALA A 97 7.72 11.80 -12.25
CA ALA A 97 7.04 12.73 -11.35
C ALA A 97 5.67 12.21 -10.87
N LYS A 98 4.88 11.61 -11.77
CA LYS A 98 3.59 10.99 -11.40
C LYS A 98 3.76 9.73 -10.54
N ALA A 99 4.83 8.96 -10.77
CA ALA A 99 5.09 7.72 -10.06
C ALA A 99 5.61 7.95 -8.62
N GLU A 100 6.24 9.09 -8.37
CA GLU A 100 6.85 9.49 -7.09
C GLU A 100 5.82 9.98 -6.06
N LYS A 101 4.67 10.49 -6.50
CA LYS A 101 3.67 11.13 -5.62
C LYS A 101 4.32 12.17 -4.71
N LYS A 102 5.11 13.04 -5.32
CA LYS A 102 5.78 14.18 -4.70
C LYS A 102 5.58 15.38 -5.61
N LEU A 103 5.45 16.54 -5.00
CA LEU A 103 5.41 17.83 -5.68
C LEU A 103 6.78 18.23 -6.25
N LEU A 104 7.32 17.47 -7.21
CA LEU A 104 8.68 17.68 -7.73
C LEU A 104 8.80 19.03 -8.47
N LEU A 105 7.83 19.33 -9.34
CA LEU A 105 7.77 20.58 -10.09
C LEU A 105 7.54 21.78 -9.17
N GLU A 106 6.77 21.62 -8.11
CA GLU A 106 6.44 22.69 -7.17
C GLU A 106 7.45 22.80 -6.03
N SER A 107 8.38 21.84 -5.90
CA SER A 107 9.23 21.66 -4.72
C SER A 107 10.01 22.92 -4.31
N ASP A 108 10.52 23.70 -5.28
CA ASP A 108 11.20 24.97 -4.99
C ASP A 108 10.24 26.05 -4.46
N ALA A 109 9.04 26.18 -5.04
CA ALA A 109 8.03 27.13 -4.55
C ALA A 109 7.49 26.74 -3.16
N VAL A 110 7.33 25.43 -2.92
CA VAL A 110 6.99 24.86 -1.61
C VAL A 110 8.06 25.19 -0.57
N LEU A 111 9.34 24.88 -0.87
CA LEU A 111 10.44 25.12 0.05
C LEU A 111 10.60 26.62 0.36
N GLN A 112 10.51 27.48 -0.66
CA GLN A 112 10.56 28.93 -0.46
C GLN A 112 9.44 29.43 0.47
N GLN A 113 8.22 28.91 0.31
CA GLN A 113 7.11 29.33 1.15
C GLN A 113 7.25 28.77 2.58
N ALA A 114 7.64 27.51 2.75
CA ALA A 114 7.91 26.92 4.06
C ALA A 114 9.00 27.71 4.82
N MET A 115 10.06 28.12 4.12
CA MET A 115 11.10 28.98 4.70
C MET A 115 10.55 30.32 5.16
N LYS A 116 9.66 30.98 4.39
CA LYS A 116 9.03 32.24 4.81
C LYS A 116 8.23 32.07 6.09
N GLU A 117 7.48 30.97 6.22
CA GLU A 117 6.72 30.67 7.43
C GLU A 117 7.63 30.39 8.62
N VAL A 118 8.66 29.57 8.45
CA VAL A 118 9.66 29.30 9.50
C VAL A 118 10.40 30.58 9.94
N ILE A 119 10.77 31.46 9.00
CA ILE A 119 11.41 32.75 9.32
C ILE A 119 10.47 33.63 10.17
N ALA A 120 9.16 33.61 9.89
CA ALA A 120 8.18 34.39 10.63
C ALA A 120 8.05 33.96 12.10
N GLU A 121 8.32 32.69 12.40
CA GLU A 121 8.31 32.14 13.76
C GLU A 121 9.51 32.57 14.60
N LYS A 122 10.59 33.04 13.95
CA LYS A 122 11.84 33.48 14.59
C LYS A 122 12.39 32.43 15.57
N PRO A 123 12.61 31.17 15.13
CA PRO A 123 13.08 30.11 16.00
C PRO A 123 14.52 30.35 16.46
N ASP A 124 14.89 29.77 17.60
CA ASP A 124 16.30 29.66 18.02
C ASP A 124 17.02 28.61 17.16
N VAL A 125 16.31 27.57 16.73
CA VAL A 125 16.85 26.44 15.96
C VAL A 125 15.91 26.04 14.83
N ILE A 126 16.46 25.79 13.64
CA ILE A 126 15.78 25.08 12.55
C ILE A 126 16.39 23.69 12.44
N LEU A 127 15.56 22.66 12.54
CA LEU A 127 15.94 21.27 12.30
C LEU A 127 15.46 20.84 10.92
N VAL A 128 16.33 20.14 10.19
CA VAL A 128 15.99 19.54 8.91
C VAL A 128 16.21 18.03 8.94
N GLY A 129 15.12 17.28 8.86
CA GLY A 129 15.08 15.83 9.11
C GLY A 129 15.46 14.91 7.95
N GLY A 130 16.23 15.39 6.98
CA GLY A 130 16.69 14.58 5.83
C GLY A 130 15.74 14.57 4.64
N ASP A 131 16.12 13.80 3.62
CA ASP A 131 15.49 13.74 2.29
C ASP A 131 15.40 15.13 1.66
N MET A 132 16.57 15.75 1.54
CA MET A 132 16.76 17.10 1.00
C MET A 132 16.54 17.12 -0.51
N SER A 133 17.02 16.09 -1.20
CA SER A 133 16.97 15.93 -2.66
C SER A 133 15.98 14.84 -3.06
N LYS A 134 15.55 14.83 -4.33
CA LYS A 134 14.75 13.71 -4.86
C LYS A 134 15.50 12.39 -4.76
N ASP A 135 16.70 12.30 -5.35
CA ASP A 135 17.49 11.07 -5.40
C ASP A 135 19.01 11.34 -5.44
N SER A 136 19.49 12.20 -4.54
CA SER A 136 20.91 12.53 -4.31
C SER A 136 21.55 13.37 -5.41
N GLU A 137 20.76 14.06 -6.25
CA GLU A 137 21.34 14.99 -7.22
C GLU A 137 22.08 16.11 -6.49
N LYS A 138 23.37 16.27 -6.78
CA LYS A 138 24.21 17.26 -6.11
C LYS A 138 23.68 18.69 -6.25
N ILE A 139 23.16 19.03 -7.42
CA ILE A 139 22.57 20.35 -7.68
C ILE A 139 21.35 20.61 -6.79
N ASN A 140 20.55 19.58 -6.48
CA ASN A 140 19.40 19.71 -5.58
C ASN A 140 19.88 20.05 -4.17
N HIS A 141 20.93 19.38 -3.68
CA HIS A 141 21.56 19.71 -2.40
C HIS A 141 22.12 21.12 -2.35
N GLU A 142 22.84 21.55 -3.39
CA GLU A 142 23.41 22.90 -3.48
C GLU A 142 22.32 23.99 -3.43
N LYS A 143 21.20 23.80 -4.14
CA LYS A 143 20.05 24.72 -4.10
C LYS A 143 19.38 24.76 -2.72
N VAL A 144 19.19 23.60 -2.09
CA VAL A 144 18.64 23.55 -0.73
C VAL A 144 19.56 24.26 0.26
N ALA A 145 20.87 24.05 0.18
CA ALA A 145 21.86 24.73 1.02
C ALA A 145 21.86 26.26 0.80
N GLU A 146 21.70 26.73 -0.44
CA GLU A 146 21.52 28.15 -0.76
C GLU A 146 20.28 28.73 -0.07
N ARG A 147 19.12 28.04 -0.15
CA ARG A 147 17.88 28.48 0.53
C ARG A 147 18.02 28.53 2.04
N LEU A 148 18.71 27.56 2.65
CA LEU A 148 19.01 27.56 4.08
C LEU A 148 19.90 28.74 4.48
N ALA A 149 20.93 29.05 3.69
CA ALA A 149 21.80 30.20 3.92
C ALA A 149 21.03 31.53 3.80
N GLU A 150 20.16 31.66 2.81
CA GLU A 150 19.28 32.83 2.63
C GLU A 150 18.34 33.03 3.83
N ALA A 151 17.74 31.94 4.33
CA ALA A 151 16.88 31.97 5.51
C ALA A 151 17.66 32.41 6.76
N GLN A 152 18.84 31.84 6.98
CA GLN A 152 19.71 32.20 8.11
C GLN A 152 20.16 33.67 8.04
N ALA A 153 20.55 34.15 6.86
CA ALA A 153 20.92 35.55 6.64
C ALA A 153 19.73 36.50 6.90
N THR A 154 18.52 36.11 6.47
CA THR A 154 17.29 36.87 6.70
C THR A 154 16.99 36.97 8.20
N LEU A 155 17.00 35.85 8.93
CA LEU A 155 16.81 35.81 10.39
C LEU A 155 17.83 36.68 11.12
N LYS A 156 19.11 36.59 10.73
CA LYS A 156 20.17 37.44 11.27
C LYS A 156 19.92 38.93 11.04
N SER A 157 19.44 39.31 9.85
CA SER A 157 19.07 40.70 9.55
C SER A 157 17.89 41.21 10.40
N LEU A 158 17.04 40.31 10.87
CA LEU A 158 15.94 40.58 11.80
C LEU A 158 16.37 40.56 13.27
N GLY A 159 17.66 40.35 13.55
CA GLY A 159 18.23 40.28 14.89
C GLY A 159 17.99 38.95 15.62
N VAL A 160 17.66 37.88 14.88
CA VAL A 160 17.45 36.52 15.41
C VAL A 160 18.67 35.68 15.06
N ASP A 161 19.36 35.14 16.07
CA ASP A 161 20.54 34.28 15.89
C ASP A 161 20.11 32.81 15.85
N THR A 162 19.63 32.37 14.69
CA THR A 162 19.10 31.02 14.49
C THR A 162 20.19 30.04 14.06
N LYS A 163 20.29 28.91 14.76
CA LYS A 163 21.10 27.76 14.33
C LYS A 163 20.29 26.88 13.39
N ILE A 164 20.92 26.36 12.34
CA ILE A 164 20.32 25.37 11.45
C ILE A 164 21.11 24.07 11.60
N CYS A 165 20.42 22.96 11.81
CA CYS A 165 21.03 21.63 11.93
C CYS A 165 20.30 20.64 11.01
N VAL A 166 21.07 19.97 10.15
CA VAL A 166 20.52 18.99 9.20
C VAL A 166 20.98 17.57 9.52
N THR A 167 20.13 16.59 9.22
CA THR A 167 20.52 15.19 9.00
C THR A 167 20.33 14.83 7.52
N ASN A 168 20.90 13.72 7.08
CA ASN A 168 20.59 13.12 5.78
C ASN A 168 19.38 12.18 5.90
N GLY A 169 18.68 11.97 4.79
CA GLY A 169 17.68 10.92 4.60
C GLY A 169 18.18 9.80 3.67
N ASN A 170 17.29 8.86 3.34
CA ASN A 170 17.65 7.72 2.51
C ASN A 170 17.82 8.11 1.04
N HIS A 171 17.27 9.24 0.58
CA HIS A 171 17.42 9.71 -0.79
C HIS A 171 18.67 10.57 -1.01
N ASP A 172 19.39 10.96 0.04
CA ASP A 172 20.41 12.01 -0.06
C ASP A 172 21.81 11.53 -0.46
N ILE A 173 22.15 10.25 -0.24
CA ILE A 173 23.51 9.74 -0.44
C ILE A 173 23.49 8.47 -1.29
N ASN A 174 24.32 8.44 -2.35
CA ASN A 174 24.46 7.27 -3.23
C ASN A 174 23.12 6.70 -3.74
N CYS A 175 22.17 7.59 -4.09
CA CYS A 175 20.86 7.21 -4.64
C CYS A 175 20.84 7.32 -6.19
N ASN A 176 19.67 7.14 -6.80
CA ASN A 176 19.47 6.99 -8.24
C ASN A 176 19.38 8.34 -8.99
N ALA A 177 20.30 9.28 -8.76
CA ALA A 177 20.27 10.64 -9.28
C ALA A 177 20.04 10.71 -10.82
N ARG A 178 19.07 11.54 -11.24
CA ARG A 178 18.68 11.68 -12.66
C ARG A 178 18.75 13.12 -13.18
N ASP A 179 19.03 13.24 -14.46
CA ASP A 179 18.94 14.47 -15.25
C ASP A 179 18.01 14.23 -16.45
N TYR A 180 17.01 15.08 -16.61
CA TYR A 180 16.03 15.02 -17.70
C TYR A 180 16.15 16.23 -18.64
N SER A 181 17.12 17.12 -18.43
CA SER A 181 17.27 18.38 -19.18
C SER A 181 17.54 18.16 -20.68
N SER A 182 18.01 16.98 -21.07
CA SER A 182 18.20 16.59 -22.48
C SER A 182 16.94 16.13 -23.21
N GLY A 183 15.79 16.01 -22.52
CA GLY A 183 14.55 15.45 -23.06
C GLY A 183 14.42 13.93 -22.92
N GLU A 184 15.40 13.28 -22.29
CA GLU A 184 15.47 11.84 -22.00
C GLU A 184 16.12 11.67 -20.62
N THR A 185 15.86 10.55 -19.93
CA THR A 185 16.45 10.26 -18.62
C THR A 185 17.93 9.90 -18.74
N VAL A 186 18.79 10.66 -18.07
CA VAL A 186 20.22 10.38 -17.93
C VAL A 186 20.56 10.08 -16.47
N CYS A 187 21.19 8.94 -16.19
CA CYS A 187 21.79 8.68 -14.88
C CYS A 187 22.99 9.60 -14.67
N ILE A 188 23.00 10.32 -13.55
CA ILE A 188 24.15 11.12 -13.11
C ILE A 188 24.70 10.57 -11.79
N PRO A 189 25.96 10.87 -11.43
CA PRO A 189 26.49 10.46 -10.13
C PRO A 189 25.68 11.09 -8.98
N GLY A 190 25.26 10.24 -8.03
CA GLY A 190 24.68 10.68 -6.78
C GLY A 190 25.70 11.34 -5.85
N THR A 191 25.21 12.13 -4.91
CA THR A 191 26.02 12.87 -3.94
C THR A 191 26.75 11.91 -3.00
N THR A 192 28.05 12.13 -2.83
CA THR A 192 28.88 11.38 -1.89
C THR A 192 28.80 11.93 -0.46
N VAL A 193 29.18 11.13 0.53
CA VAL A 193 29.26 11.56 1.94
C VAL A 193 30.12 12.83 2.11
N SER A 194 31.27 12.90 1.44
CA SER A 194 32.17 14.06 1.53
C SER A 194 31.55 15.31 0.92
N GLU A 195 30.83 15.16 -0.19
CA GLU A 195 30.15 16.29 -0.83
C GLU A 195 28.99 16.79 0.02
N PHE A 196 28.19 15.88 0.59
CA PHE A 196 27.13 16.26 1.51
C PHE A 196 27.67 17.04 2.71
N LYS A 197 28.75 16.53 3.36
CA LYS A 197 29.39 17.26 4.48
C LYS A 197 29.89 18.64 4.08
N GLU A 198 30.48 18.79 2.90
CA GLU A 198 30.98 20.08 2.43
C GLU A 198 29.83 21.05 2.10
N ILE A 199 28.78 20.58 1.41
CA ILE A 199 27.60 21.38 1.05
C ILE A 199 26.90 21.90 2.32
N TYR A 200 26.77 21.04 3.34
CA TYR A 200 26.06 21.38 4.57
C TYR A 200 26.98 21.75 5.75
N LYS A 201 28.25 22.09 5.52
CA LYS A 201 29.25 22.37 6.57
C LYS A 201 28.80 23.41 7.60
N ASP A 202 28.05 24.42 7.16
CA ASP A 202 27.58 25.52 8.01
C ASP A 202 26.26 25.20 8.74
N PHE A 203 25.66 24.03 8.50
CA PHE A 203 24.35 23.63 9.03
C PHE A 203 24.45 22.43 9.98
N GLY A 204 25.33 22.55 10.98
CA GLY A 204 25.55 21.56 12.04
C GLY A 204 26.90 20.84 11.93
N TYR A 205 27.49 20.75 10.74
CA TYR A 205 28.80 20.14 10.49
C TYR A 205 30.00 21.11 10.65
N GLY A 206 29.90 22.07 11.57
CA GLY A 206 30.96 23.03 11.86
C GLY A 206 31.94 22.57 12.96
N ASP A 207 33.00 23.34 13.20
CA ASP A 207 34.07 23.04 14.17
C ASP A 207 33.60 22.84 15.64
N GLY A 208 32.39 23.30 15.97
CA GLY A 208 31.79 23.18 17.31
C GLY A 208 31.10 21.85 17.60
N SER A 209 31.04 20.95 16.62
CA SER A 209 30.32 19.67 16.71
C SER A 209 31.27 18.50 16.97
N GLU A 210 30.79 17.53 17.76
CA GLU A 210 31.48 16.26 17.98
C GLU A 210 30.95 15.22 16.98
N TYR A 211 31.82 14.63 16.16
CA TYR A 211 31.41 13.67 15.12
C TYR A 211 31.53 12.22 15.58
N PHE A 212 30.62 11.38 15.10
CA PHE A 212 30.87 9.94 15.12
C PHE A 212 31.99 9.61 14.13
N THR A 213 33.16 9.26 14.67
CA THR A 213 34.35 8.94 13.87
C THR A 213 34.42 7.43 13.65
N THR A 214 34.45 7.02 12.39
CA THR A 214 34.54 5.63 11.96
C THR A 214 35.50 5.50 10.76
N GLU A 215 35.75 4.28 10.31
CA GLU A 215 36.52 4.03 9.09
C GLU A 215 35.81 4.59 7.85
N GLU A 216 36.56 4.85 6.78
CA GLU A 216 35.97 5.25 5.51
C GLU A 216 34.96 4.20 5.01
N ASN A 217 33.85 4.66 4.43
CA ASN A 217 32.77 3.80 3.91
C ASN A 217 32.06 2.94 4.96
N VAL A 218 32.08 3.33 6.24
CA VAL A 218 31.20 2.78 7.28
C VAL A 218 30.05 3.72 7.53
N GLY A 219 28.84 3.19 7.52
CA GLY A 219 27.65 4.00 7.73
C GLY A 219 27.52 4.65 9.12
N GLY A 220 26.62 5.62 9.23
CA GLY A 220 26.44 6.43 10.43
C GLY A 220 27.45 7.59 10.56
N CYS A 221 28.41 7.70 9.63
CA CYS A 221 29.50 8.67 9.67
C CYS A 221 29.07 10.13 9.48
N LEU A 222 27.80 10.39 9.13
CA LEU A 222 27.18 11.71 9.10
C LEU A 222 26.60 12.13 10.47
N SER A 223 26.67 11.27 11.50
CA SER A 223 26.20 11.62 12.84
C SER A 223 27.12 12.63 13.55
N TYR A 224 26.51 13.58 14.27
CA TYR A 224 27.23 14.58 15.07
C TYR A 224 26.40 15.07 16.26
N ALA A 225 27.06 15.56 17.30
CA ALA A 225 26.42 16.18 18.45
C ALA A 225 26.88 17.63 18.59
N THR A 226 25.95 18.53 18.88
CA THR A 226 26.23 19.96 18.94
C THR A 226 25.39 20.68 20.00
N ASP A 227 25.95 21.75 20.56
CA ASP A 227 25.24 22.62 21.49
C ASP A 227 24.28 23.52 20.71
N ILE A 228 22.98 23.39 20.97
CA ILE A 228 21.95 24.24 20.33
C ILE A 228 21.52 25.42 21.21
N GLY A 229 22.17 25.60 22.37
CA GLY A 229 21.90 26.69 23.31
C GLY A 229 20.79 26.35 24.31
N LYS A 230 20.52 27.30 25.21
CA LYS A 230 19.42 27.23 26.19
C LYS A 230 19.38 25.96 27.06
N GLY A 231 20.55 25.34 27.27
CA GLY A 231 20.67 24.12 28.06
C GLY A 231 20.39 22.82 27.31
N TYR A 232 20.43 22.81 25.97
CA TYR A 232 20.19 21.62 25.16
C TYR A 232 21.39 21.24 24.30
N THR A 233 21.60 19.93 24.16
CA THR A 233 22.51 19.34 23.19
C THR A 233 21.68 18.56 22.18
N LEU A 234 21.86 18.84 20.89
CA LEU A 234 21.28 18.06 19.81
C LEU A 234 22.25 16.93 19.43
N ILE A 235 21.73 15.71 19.37
CA ILE A 235 22.42 14.55 18.81
C ILE A 235 21.76 14.23 17.48
N VAL A 236 22.46 14.46 16.38
CA VAL A 236 22.02 14.14 15.03
C VAL A 236 22.53 12.76 14.67
N VAL A 237 21.61 11.86 14.31
CA VAL A 237 21.90 10.45 14.04
C VAL A 237 21.61 10.12 12.59
N ASP A 238 22.65 9.73 11.88
CA ASP A 238 22.55 9.17 10.55
C ASP A 238 22.12 7.70 10.62
N THR A 239 20.83 7.50 10.37
CA THR A 239 20.17 6.19 10.38
C THR A 239 20.18 5.49 9.02
N ASN A 240 20.70 6.11 7.98
CA ASN A 240 20.45 5.70 6.61
C ASN A 240 21.41 4.59 6.16
N LYS A 241 21.00 3.80 5.15
CA LYS A 241 21.80 2.73 4.56
C LYS A 241 22.25 3.12 3.16
N TYR A 242 23.52 3.47 3.02
CA TYR A 242 24.10 3.88 1.72
C TYR A 242 25.55 3.39 1.55
N THR A 243 26.00 2.53 2.48
CA THR A 243 27.36 1.96 2.53
C THR A 243 27.30 0.43 2.50
N PRO A 244 28.32 -0.25 1.93
CA PRO A 244 28.35 -1.71 1.80
C PRO A 244 28.17 -2.52 3.09
N ASP A 245 28.54 -1.96 4.26
CA ASP A 245 28.40 -2.66 5.54
C ASP A 245 26.95 -2.67 6.07
N GLN A 246 26.13 -1.73 5.60
CA GLN A 246 24.74 -1.58 6.01
C GLN A 246 23.73 -2.15 5.01
N THR A 247 24.07 -2.12 3.72
CA THR A 247 23.16 -2.50 2.63
C THR A 247 23.09 -4.02 2.49
N SER A 248 21.89 -4.52 2.21
CA SER A 248 21.63 -5.93 1.93
C SER A 248 22.38 -6.46 0.71
N THR A 249 22.64 -5.58 -0.27
CA THR A 249 23.35 -5.91 -1.51
C THR A 249 24.87 -5.95 -1.35
N GLY A 250 25.42 -5.41 -0.25
CA GLY A 250 26.86 -5.21 -0.09
C GLY A 250 27.45 -4.18 -1.05
N LEU A 251 26.62 -3.30 -1.61
CA LEU A 251 27.01 -2.22 -2.52
C LEU A 251 26.78 -0.86 -1.85
N ALA A 252 27.52 0.16 -2.29
CA ALA A 252 27.28 1.55 -1.90
C ALA A 252 26.08 2.13 -2.69
N LYS A 253 24.88 1.64 -2.37
CA LYS A 253 23.62 2.06 -2.97
C LYS A 253 22.58 2.25 -1.88
N ALA A 254 21.89 3.39 -1.91
CA ALA A 254 20.85 3.71 -0.93
C ALA A 254 19.78 2.61 -0.82
N GLU A 255 19.35 2.33 0.40
CA GLU A 255 18.18 1.49 0.71
C GLU A 255 17.22 2.28 1.61
N VAL A 256 15.93 1.99 1.48
CA VAL A 256 14.84 2.66 2.21
C VAL A 256 14.95 2.46 3.71
N GLY A 257 15.36 1.29 4.18
CA GLY A 257 15.25 0.95 5.60
C GLY A 257 16.34 1.56 6.48
N GLY A 258 16.01 1.93 7.72
CA GLY A 258 16.97 2.52 8.67
C GLY A 258 17.78 1.50 9.50
N VAL A 259 18.98 1.88 9.94
CA VAL A 259 19.83 1.10 10.85
C VAL A 259 20.69 2.00 11.75
N ILE A 260 20.85 1.59 13.01
CA ILE A 260 21.86 2.13 13.93
C ILE A 260 22.78 0.97 14.32
N SER A 261 24.08 1.12 14.06
CA SER A 261 25.08 0.11 14.45
C SER A 261 25.32 0.13 15.96
N ASP A 262 25.85 -0.96 16.53
CA ASP A 262 26.16 -1.00 17.96
C ASP A 262 27.20 0.06 18.38
N ASN A 263 28.17 0.37 17.50
CA ASN A 263 29.15 1.42 17.75
C ASN A 263 28.52 2.81 17.74
N LEU A 264 27.60 3.07 16.80
CA LEU A 264 26.87 4.33 16.74
C LEU A 264 25.94 4.47 17.95
N LEU A 265 25.22 3.42 18.34
CA LEU A 265 24.36 3.43 19.52
C LEU A 265 25.15 3.76 20.79
N LYS A 266 26.30 3.12 20.98
CA LYS A 266 27.19 3.42 22.10
C LYS A 266 27.65 4.88 22.08
N TRP A 267 28.00 5.41 20.91
CA TRP A 267 28.40 6.81 20.80
C TRP A 267 27.23 7.76 21.14
N ILE A 268 25.99 7.45 20.75
CA ILE A 268 24.79 8.21 21.14
C ILE A 268 24.62 8.23 22.67
N GLU A 269 24.75 7.08 23.33
CA GLU A 269 24.69 6.97 24.79
C GLU A 269 25.79 7.83 25.46
N GLU A 270 27.01 7.82 24.91
CA GLU A 270 28.12 8.64 25.38
C GLU A 270 27.84 10.14 25.22
N GLN A 271 27.24 10.57 24.10
CA GLN A 271 26.86 11.99 23.90
C GLN A 271 25.74 12.42 24.84
N ALA A 272 24.75 11.57 25.08
CA ALA A 272 23.69 11.85 26.06
C ALA A 272 24.26 12.00 27.47
N ALA A 273 25.16 11.10 27.88
CA ALA A 273 25.84 11.18 29.17
C ALA A 273 26.70 12.46 29.28
N LYS A 274 27.43 12.84 28.22
CA LYS A 274 28.19 14.10 28.17
C LYS A 274 27.29 15.33 28.31
N ALA A 275 26.15 15.36 27.62
CA ALA A 275 25.18 16.45 27.74
C ALA A 275 24.75 16.64 29.20
N TYR A 276 24.37 15.56 29.89
CA TYR A 276 24.01 15.62 31.30
C TYR A 276 25.16 16.03 32.21
N GLN A 277 26.39 15.56 31.96
CA GLN A 277 27.58 16.01 32.70
C GLN A 277 27.82 17.52 32.56
N MET A 278 27.43 18.10 31.42
CA MET A 278 27.47 19.55 31.17
C MET A 278 26.24 20.30 31.67
N GLY A 279 25.31 19.64 32.35
CA GLY A 279 24.06 20.24 32.83
C GLY A 279 23.04 20.53 31.72
N LYS A 280 23.13 19.83 30.59
CA LYS A 280 22.28 20.00 29.41
C LYS A 280 21.36 18.80 29.19
N ILE A 281 20.27 19.02 28.47
CA ILE A 281 19.33 17.96 28.08
C ILE A 281 19.66 17.50 26.65
N PRO A 282 19.87 16.19 26.43
CA PRO A 282 20.01 15.64 25.09
C PRO A 282 18.65 15.52 24.40
N VAL A 283 18.58 15.95 23.14
CA VAL A 283 17.48 15.70 22.20
C VAL A 283 18.05 15.11 20.91
N VAL A 284 17.27 14.29 20.20
CA VAL A 284 17.75 13.59 19.00
C VAL A 284 17.03 14.11 17.75
N LEU A 285 17.78 14.25 16.65
CA LEU A 285 17.25 14.37 15.29
C LEU A 285 17.74 13.16 14.48
N GLN A 286 16.83 12.43 13.86
CA GLN A 286 17.15 11.32 12.97
C GLN A 286 16.09 11.19 11.88
N HIS A 287 16.39 10.53 10.77
CA HIS A 287 15.43 10.45 9.66
C HIS A 287 14.30 9.43 9.93
N HIS A 288 14.67 8.20 10.29
CA HIS A 288 13.73 7.10 10.52
C HIS A 288 13.08 7.14 11.91
N ALA A 289 11.85 6.63 12.02
CA ALA A 289 11.15 6.54 13.31
C ALA A 289 11.87 5.61 14.30
N VAL A 290 11.82 5.91 15.60
CA VAL A 290 12.30 5.05 16.69
C VAL A 290 11.19 4.16 17.26
N THR A 291 9.94 4.36 16.85
CA THR A 291 8.80 3.53 17.24
C THR A 291 7.71 3.55 16.16
N PRO A 292 6.84 2.52 16.06
CA PRO A 292 5.65 2.57 15.23
C PRO A 292 4.72 3.75 15.58
N HIS A 293 4.24 4.46 14.56
CA HIS A 293 3.26 5.55 14.62
C HIS A 293 1.82 5.08 14.41
N PHE A 294 1.61 3.83 13.99
CA PHE A 294 0.28 3.24 13.95
C PHE A 294 0.34 1.73 14.18
N THR A 295 -0.79 1.17 14.63
CA THR A 295 -0.89 -0.27 14.89
C THR A 295 -0.65 -1.05 13.60
N GLY A 296 0.34 -1.94 13.62
CA GLY A 296 0.66 -2.81 12.51
C GLY A 296 1.78 -2.31 11.59
N GLN A 297 2.29 -1.08 11.75
CA GLN A 297 3.31 -0.48 10.86
C GLN A 297 4.54 -1.39 10.67
N GLU A 298 4.95 -2.13 11.70
CA GLU A 298 6.07 -3.08 11.63
C GLU A 298 5.92 -4.15 10.53
N TYR A 299 4.69 -4.54 10.20
CA TYR A 299 4.41 -5.61 9.24
C TYR A 299 4.29 -5.11 7.78
N ILE A 300 4.01 -3.83 7.59
CA ILE A 300 3.56 -3.24 6.31
C ILE A 300 4.41 -2.03 5.89
N GLY A 301 5.22 -1.51 6.80
CA GLY A 301 6.09 -0.35 6.63
C GLY A 301 7.28 -0.39 7.59
N GLY A 302 7.75 -1.59 7.95
CA GLY A 302 8.82 -1.77 8.93
C GLY A 302 10.15 -1.12 8.53
N ASN A 303 10.37 -0.87 7.23
CA ASN A 303 11.54 -0.13 6.75
C ASN A 303 11.50 1.35 7.14
N PHE A 304 10.32 1.92 7.41
CA PHE A 304 10.19 3.33 7.81
C PHE A 304 10.58 3.58 9.28
N ILE A 305 10.84 2.49 10.01
CA ILE A 305 11.25 2.47 11.40
C ILE A 305 12.68 1.94 11.43
N VAL A 306 13.52 2.49 12.31
CA VAL A 306 14.88 2.00 12.50
C VAL A 306 14.87 0.50 12.85
N LYS A 307 15.74 -0.28 12.21
CA LYS A 307 15.88 -1.71 12.52
C LYS A 307 16.15 -1.93 14.02
N ASN A 308 15.47 -2.91 14.60
CA ASN A 308 15.50 -3.21 16.04
C ASN A 308 15.01 -2.04 16.92
N HIS A 309 13.99 -1.31 16.46
CA HIS A 309 13.45 -0.13 17.13
C HIS A 309 13.17 -0.33 18.64
N GLU A 310 12.69 -1.49 19.08
CA GLU A 310 12.49 -1.78 20.50
C GLU A 310 13.79 -1.67 21.32
N LYS A 311 14.91 -2.22 20.80
CA LYS A 311 16.24 -2.12 21.44
C LYS A 311 16.74 -0.69 21.43
N ILE A 312 16.57 0.02 20.31
CA ILE A 312 17.03 1.41 20.16
C ILE A 312 16.24 2.34 21.08
N GLY A 313 14.91 2.25 21.07
CA GLY A 313 14.05 3.04 21.96
C GLY A 313 14.34 2.78 23.44
N GLN A 314 14.63 1.53 23.82
CA GLN A 314 15.09 1.20 25.17
C GLN A 314 16.43 1.89 25.50
N ALA A 315 17.43 1.77 24.64
CA ALA A 315 18.73 2.39 24.87
C ALA A 315 18.65 3.92 24.94
N TYR A 316 17.80 4.55 24.12
CA TYR A 316 17.56 5.99 24.18
C TYR A 316 16.93 6.40 25.52
N ALA A 317 15.89 5.69 25.97
CA ALA A 317 15.27 5.92 27.27
C ALA A 317 16.26 5.75 28.43
N ASP A 318 17.07 4.69 28.40
CA ASP A 318 18.10 4.38 29.41
C ASP A 318 19.19 5.46 29.46
N ALA A 319 19.54 6.01 28.30
CA ALA A 319 20.45 7.16 28.18
C ALA A 319 19.81 8.49 28.62
N GLY A 320 18.53 8.49 29.02
CA GLY A 320 17.80 9.66 29.46
C GLY A 320 17.17 10.49 28.34
N ILE A 321 17.35 10.11 27.07
CA ILE A 321 16.77 10.80 25.92
C ILE A 321 15.24 10.65 25.98
N LYS A 322 14.52 11.78 25.91
CA LYS A 322 13.05 11.81 25.98
C LYS A 322 12.37 12.21 24.68
N VAL A 323 13.06 12.95 23.81
CA VAL A 323 12.48 13.50 22.58
C VAL A 323 13.39 13.17 21.41
N VAL A 324 12.77 12.60 20.37
CA VAL A 324 13.38 12.29 19.07
C VAL A 324 12.53 12.96 18.01
N PHE A 325 13.15 13.74 17.14
CA PHE A 325 12.51 14.36 15.98
C PHE A 325 12.80 13.51 14.74
N THR A 326 11.74 13.12 14.01
CA THR A 326 11.82 12.18 12.88
C THR A 326 10.99 12.62 11.67
N GLY A 327 11.21 11.99 10.51
CA GLY A 327 10.52 12.22 9.24
C GLY A 327 10.24 10.90 8.51
N HIS A 328 10.58 10.83 7.22
CA HIS A 328 10.63 9.61 6.39
C HIS A 328 9.28 8.95 6.06
N SER A 329 8.40 8.72 7.05
CA SER A 329 7.04 8.20 6.76
C SER A 329 6.10 9.25 6.17
N HIS A 330 6.55 10.50 6.08
CA HIS A 330 5.80 11.67 5.62
C HIS A 330 4.50 11.95 6.40
N ALA A 331 4.34 11.36 7.58
CA ALA A 331 3.19 11.59 8.45
C ALA A 331 3.45 12.75 9.43
N SER A 332 2.38 13.31 9.98
CA SER A 332 2.45 14.27 11.09
C SER A 332 1.83 13.63 12.32
N ASP A 333 2.65 13.08 13.21
CA ASP A 333 2.18 12.30 14.36
C ASP A 333 3.19 12.32 15.52
N ILE A 334 2.73 11.95 16.72
CA ILE A 334 3.58 11.77 17.90
C ILE A 334 3.28 10.40 18.51
N ALA A 335 4.31 9.54 18.51
CA ALA A 335 4.24 8.21 19.08
C ALA A 335 5.14 8.08 20.32
N THR A 336 4.93 7.02 21.08
CA THR A 336 5.72 6.76 22.29
C THR A 336 6.25 5.34 22.31
N ALA A 337 7.55 5.21 22.57
CA ALA A 337 8.16 3.95 22.96
C ALA A 337 8.12 3.86 24.49
N LYS A 338 7.38 2.90 25.03
CA LYS A 338 7.38 2.60 26.47
C LYS A 338 8.28 1.40 26.74
N THR A 339 9.30 1.64 27.54
CA THR A 339 10.29 0.64 27.94
C THR A 339 9.82 -0.24 29.09
N ASN A 340 10.57 -1.33 29.33
CA ASN A 340 10.24 -2.30 30.38
C ASN A 340 10.25 -1.70 31.80
N ASP A 341 11.06 -0.67 32.05
CA ASP A 341 11.12 0.02 33.34
C ASP A 341 10.09 1.16 33.48
N GLY A 342 9.30 1.39 32.42
CA GLY A 342 8.27 2.42 32.36
C GLY A 342 8.75 3.78 31.83
N SER A 343 10.03 3.94 31.50
CA SER A 343 10.56 5.12 30.83
C SER A 343 9.95 5.29 29.44
N ILE A 344 9.75 6.54 29.03
CA ILE A 344 9.10 6.90 27.76
C ILE A 344 10.09 7.70 26.90
N VAL A 345 10.12 7.37 25.61
CA VAL A 345 10.67 8.20 24.53
C VAL A 345 9.51 8.67 23.66
N TYR A 346 9.45 9.97 23.38
CA TYR A 346 8.51 10.56 22.44
C TYR A 346 9.19 10.68 21.07
N ASP A 347 8.58 10.06 20.08
CA ASP A 347 8.94 10.20 18.66
C ASP A 347 8.01 11.22 18.03
N ILE A 348 8.55 12.38 17.66
CA ILE A 348 7.81 13.52 17.10
C ILE A 348 8.11 13.58 15.61
N MET A 349 7.19 13.01 14.83
CA MET A 349 7.30 12.94 13.39
C MET A 349 6.70 14.19 12.73
N THR A 350 7.45 14.78 11.80
CA THR A 350 6.98 15.90 10.98
C THR A 350 6.85 15.45 9.53
N SER A 351 5.73 15.82 8.90
CA SER A 351 5.41 15.48 7.52
C SER A 351 6.45 16.00 6.54
N SER A 352 6.47 15.37 5.36
CA SER A 352 7.13 15.90 4.17
C SER A 352 6.58 17.27 3.77
N LEU A 353 7.44 18.08 3.14
CA LEU A 353 7.04 19.30 2.43
C LEU A 353 6.48 19.01 1.04
N THR A 354 6.91 17.95 0.37
CA THR A 354 6.44 17.62 -0.99
C THR A 354 5.37 16.54 -1.00
N GLY A 355 5.07 15.92 0.14
CA GLY A 355 3.94 15.01 0.35
C GLY A 355 2.84 15.62 1.21
N TYR A 356 1.59 15.27 0.93
CA TYR A 356 0.50 15.61 1.84
C TYR A 356 0.73 14.95 3.21
N PRO A 357 0.62 15.66 4.35
CA PRO A 357 -0.06 16.96 4.50
C PRO A 357 0.72 18.27 4.37
N VAL A 358 1.88 18.33 3.72
CA VAL A 358 2.70 19.55 3.48
C VAL A 358 2.72 20.48 4.69
N THR A 359 3.47 20.07 5.71
CA THR A 359 3.49 20.81 6.99
C THR A 359 4.90 21.10 7.47
N THR A 360 5.03 22.17 8.22
CA THR A 360 6.16 22.38 9.15
C THR A 360 5.68 22.12 10.58
N ARG A 361 6.61 21.94 11.52
CA ARG A 361 6.28 21.81 12.94
C ARG A 361 7.10 22.78 13.77
N ASN A 362 6.44 23.51 14.66
CA ASN A 362 7.09 24.28 15.71
C ASN A 362 7.03 23.51 17.02
N VAL A 363 8.12 23.57 17.79
CA VAL A 363 8.26 22.93 19.08
C VAL A 363 8.90 23.92 20.05
N ASN A 364 8.27 24.15 21.19
CA ASN A 364 8.87 24.86 22.31
C ASN A 364 9.25 23.81 23.37
N LEU A 365 10.54 23.74 23.70
CA LEU A 365 11.01 22.91 24.81
C LEU A 365 11.34 23.80 25.99
N ALA A 366 10.83 23.45 27.16
CA ALA A 366 11.14 24.13 28.42
C ALA A 366 11.50 23.10 29.49
N ASN A 367 12.57 23.37 30.23
CA ASN A 367 12.95 22.57 31.39
C ASN A 367 12.69 23.37 32.68
N GLU A 368 11.71 22.93 33.46
CA GLU A 368 11.39 23.52 34.75
C GLU A 368 11.42 22.44 35.84
N GLU A 369 12.23 22.68 36.88
CA GLU A 369 12.35 21.79 38.04
C GLU A 369 12.67 20.32 37.69
N GLY A 370 13.42 20.09 36.61
CA GLY A 370 13.79 18.75 36.14
C GLY A 370 12.69 18.03 35.35
N LYS A 371 11.61 18.74 34.99
CA LYS A 371 10.58 18.27 34.05
C LYS A 371 10.77 18.95 32.70
N LEU A 372 10.78 18.15 31.64
CA LEU A 372 10.76 18.63 30.26
C LEU A 372 9.31 18.82 29.82
N TYR A 373 8.96 20.04 29.46
CA TYR A 373 7.70 20.41 28.82
C TYR A 373 7.94 20.53 27.32
N VAL A 374 7.03 19.95 26.55
CA VAL A 374 7.07 19.94 25.08
C VAL A 374 5.74 20.50 24.60
N ASP A 375 5.77 21.69 24.03
CA ASP A 375 4.65 22.29 23.32
C ASP A 375 4.91 22.17 21.82
N THR A 376 3.94 21.71 21.05
CA THR A 376 4.10 21.44 19.63
C THR A 376 2.90 21.93 18.83
N ARG A 377 3.20 22.58 17.71
CA ARG A 377 2.21 23.10 16.77
C ARG A 377 2.60 22.70 15.35
N VAL A 378 1.70 22.02 14.67
CA VAL A 378 1.82 21.74 13.23
C VAL A 378 1.31 22.96 12.46
N ASN A 379 2.06 23.43 11.48
CA ASN A 379 1.61 24.47 10.55
C ASN A 379 1.42 23.85 9.17
N PHE A 380 0.22 23.99 8.64
CA PHE A 380 -0.11 23.57 7.28
C PHE A 380 0.28 24.68 6.32
N LEU A 381 1.03 24.33 5.28
CA LEU A 381 1.28 25.26 4.19
C LEU A 381 -0.05 25.43 3.43
N GLU A 382 -0.58 26.65 3.36
CA GLU A 382 -1.90 26.88 2.76
C GLU A 382 -1.81 27.21 1.26
N SER A 383 -0.80 27.97 0.85
CA SER A 383 -0.67 28.46 -0.52
C SER A 383 0.80 28.62 -0.90
N ILE A 384 1.12 28.45 -2.18
CA ILE A 384 2.45 28.71 -2.74
C ILE A 384 2.37 29.72 -3.88
N ASP A 385 3.47 30.42 -4.14
CA ASP A 385 3.57 31.27 -5.32
C ASP A 385 4.08 30.44 -6.51
N TYR A 386 3.17 29.67 -7.11
CA TYR A 386 3.47 28.77 -8.22
C TYR A 386 2.41 28.89 -9.32
N ILE A 387 2.87 28.91 -10.56
CA ILE A 387 2.04 28.84 -11.76
C ILE A 387 2.54 27.65 -12.57
N ASP A 388 1.67 26.67 -12.77
CA ASP A 388 1.94 25.49 -13.57
C ASP A 388 2.23 25.92 -15.02
N GLU A 389 3.42 25.59 -15.51
CA GLU A 389 3.90 26.05 -16.82
C GLU A 389 3.07 25.46 -17.99
N ALA A 390 2.59 24.23 -17.84
CA ALA A 390 1.86 23.51 -18.88
C ALA A 390 0.41 24.02 -19.03
N THR A 391 -0.23 24.38 -17.93
CA THR A 391 -1.66 24.74 -17.86
C THR A 391 -1.89 26.23 -17.63
N GLY A 392 -0.88 26.97 -17.17
CA GLY A 392 -0.97 28.37 -16.77
C GLY A 392 -1.81 28.60 -15.52
N LYS A 393 -2.13 27.54 -14.75
CA LYS A 393 -2.97 27.64 -13.56
C LYS A 393 -2.13 27.90 -12.31
N LYS A 394 -2.67 28.73 -11.43
CA LYS A 394 -2.09 28.95 -10.10
C LYS A 394 -2.58 27.89 -9.12
N ILE A 395 -1.70 27.44 -8.23
CA ILE A 395 -2.08 26.63 -7.07
C ILE A 395 -2.49 27.59 -5.95
N GLU A 396 -3.80 27.74 -5.72
CA GLU A 396 -4.33 28.64 -4.67
C GLU A 396 -4.36 27.98 -3.28
N ASN A 397 -4.70 26.69 -3.23
CA ASN A 397 -4.69 25.89 -2.02
C ASN A 397 -3.84 24.64 -2.24
N ILE A 398 -2.65 24.62 -1.64
CA ILE A 398 -1.72 23.50 -1.83
C ILE A 398 -2.21 22.22 -1.14
N GLN A 399 -2.92 22.33 -0.01
CA GLN A 399 -3.45 21.16 0.70
C GLN A 399 -4.46 20.39 -0.14
N GLU A 400 -5.36 21.11 -0.83
CA GLU A 400 -6.32 20.50 -1.74
C GLU A 400 -5.63 19.95 -2.99
N TYR A 401 -4.70 20.73 -3.56
CA TYR A 401 -3.94 20.32 -4.74
C TYR A 401 -3.17 19.02 -4.50
N VAL A 402 -2.34 18.96 -3.46
CA VAL A 402 -1.52 17.78 -3.15
C VAL A 402 -2.36 16.60 -2.66
N PHE A 403 -3.52 16.84 -2.05
CA PHE A 403 -4.48 15.78 -1.75
C PHE A 403 -5.00 15.13 -3.02
N ASP A 404 -5.50 15.95 -3.95
CA ASP A 404 -6.08 15.46 -5.20
C ASP A 404 -4.99 14.83 -6.10
N ASP A 405 -3.76 15.36 -6.10
CA ASP A 405 -2.64 14.84 -6.89
C ASP A 405 -2.08 13.51 -6.33
N HIS A 406 -1.93 13.36 -5.00
CA HIS A 406 -1.31 12.16 -4.42
C HIS A 406 -2.34 11.08 -4.04
N MET A 407 -3.55 11.50 -3.70
CA MET A 407 -4.59 10.66 -3.09
C MET A 407 -5.92 10.70 -3.85
N GLY A 408 -5.96 11.39 -4.98
CA GLY A 408 -7.11 11.41 -5.87
C GLY A 408 -7.28 10.13 -6.69
N VAL A 409 -8.34 10.16 -7.50
CA VAL A 409 -8.74 9.06 -8.38
C VAL A 409 -7.63 8.69 -9.35
N GLU A 410 -7.00 9.68 -10.00
CA GLU A 410 -5.99 9.43 -11.04
C GLU A 410 -4.69 8.87 -10.46
N ALA A 411 -4.22 9.43 -9.33
CA ALA A 411 -3.06 8.90 -8.59
C ALA A 411 -3.23 7.43 -8.22
N THR A 412 -4.46 7.09 -7.82
CA THR A 412 -4.85 5.71 -7.49
C THR A 412 -4.82 4.81 -8.72
N LYS A 413 -5.35 5.27 -9.85
CA LYS A 413 -5.33 4.51 -11.10
C LYS A 413 -3.90 4.18 -11.49
N VAL A 414 -3.01 5.16 -11.50
CA VAL A 414 -1.58 4.97 -11.82
C VAL A 414 -0.92 3.96 -10.88
N LEU A 415 -1.15 4.06 -9.56
CA LEU A 415 -0.62 3.11 -8.59
C LEU A 415 -1.08 1.66 -8.86
N MET A 416 -2.37 1.50 -9.19
CA MET A 416 -2.96 0.19 -9.44
C MET A 416 -2.59 -0.38 -10.82
N SER A 417 -2.54 0.45 -11.86
CA SER A 417 -2.28 0.04 -13.25
C SER A 417 -0.81 -0.22 -13.54
N ASP A 418 0.08 0.68 -13.11
CA ASP A 418 1.44 0.70 -13.64
C ASP A 418 2.42 0.00 -12.70
N LYS A 419 2.33 0.20 -11.39
CA LYS A 419 3.23 -0.48 -10.45
C LYS A 419 2.69 -1.85 -10.05
N THR A 420 1.45 -1.92 -9.61
CA THR A 420 0.93 -3.15 -8.99
C THR A 420 0.64 -4.24 -10.01
N LEU A 421 -0.11 -3.90 -11.05
CA LEU A 421 -0.52 -4.88 -12.05
C LEU A 421 0.65 -5.30 -12.95
N GLU A 422 1.49 -4.38 -13.41
CA GLU A 422 2.64 -4.73 -14.25
C GLU A 422 3.59 -5.69 -13.52
N LEU A 423 3.88 -5.45 -12.24
CA LEU A 423 4.68 -6.37 -11.44
C LEU A 423 4.02 -7.73 -11.33
N GLY A 424 2.70 -7.79 -11.09
CA GLY A 424 1.95 -9.04 -11.08
C GLY A 424 2.05 -9.80 -12.41
N LEU A 425 1.70 -9.13 -13.52
CA LEU A 425 1.76 -9.73 -14.86
C LEU A 425 3.18 -10.17 -15.23
N ASN A 426 4.20 -9.39 -14.87
CA ASN A 426 5.59 -9.75 -15.10
C ASN A 426 6.02 -10.94 -14.24
N LYS A 427 5.54 -11.06 -12.99
CA LYS A 427 5.73 -12.27 -12.18
C LYS A 427 5.09 -13.50 -12.84
N VAL A 428 3.88 -13.40 -13.42
CA VAL A 428 3.29 -14.52 -14.21
C VAL A 428 4.21 -14.89 -15.36
N LYS A 429 4.67 -13.90 -16.14
CA LYS A 429 5.54 -14.13 -17.31
C LYS A 429 6.86 -14.78 -16.91
N GLN A 430 7.51 -14.28 -15.85
CA GLN A 430 8.76 -14.82 -15.33
C GLN A 430 8.62 -16.27 -14.83
N LYS A 431 7.45 -16.62 -14.29
CA LYS A 431 7.14 -17.99 -13.86
C LYS A 431 6.84 -18.96 -15.01
N GLY A 432 6.70 -18.48 -16.24
CA GLY A 432 6.40 -19.31 -17.41
C GLY A 432 4.94 -19.28 -17.85
N GLY A 433 4.14 -18.31 -17.39
CA GLY A 433 2.76 -18.10 -17.84
C GLY A 433 1.71 -18.62 -16.84
N THR A 434 0.46 -18.64 -17.29
CA THR A 434 -0.71 -18.96 -16.48
C THR A 434 -0.64 -20.38 -15.91
N LYS A 435 -0.20 -21.35 -16.72
CA LYS A 435 -0.14 -22.77 -16.31
C LYS A 435 0.84 -23.01 -15.17
N ALA A 436 2.09 -22.56 -15.31
CA ALA A 436 3.12 -22.68 -14.30
C ALA A 436 2.71 -22.00 -12.98
N THR A 437 2.13 -20.81 -13.09
CA THR A 437 1.64 -20.05 -11.93
C THR A 437 0.53 -20.82 -11.19
N LEU A 438 -0.46 -21.37 -11.90
CA LEU A 438 -1.53 -22.16 -11.28
C LEU A 438 -1.03 -23.45 -10.63
N ALA A 439 -0.02 -24.09 -11.21
CA ALA A 439 0.59 -25.29 -10.65
C ALA A 439 1.24 -25.01 -9.29
N GLU A 440 1.98 -23.91 -9.18
CA GLU A 440 2.59 -23.46 -7.93
C GLU A 440 1.54 -23.17 -6.85
N VAL A 441 0.49 -22.42 -7.20
CA VAL A 441 -0.62 -22.08 -6.29
C VAL A 441 -1.30 -23.35 -5.75
N LEU A 442 -1.52 -24.34 -6.61
CA LEU A 442 -2.10 -25.63 -6.24
C LEU A 442 -1.10 -26.59 -5.62
N LYS A 443 0.18 -26.21 -5.53
CA LYS A 443 1.29 -27.01 -5.00
C LYS A 443 1.41 -28.36 -5.70
N VAL A 444 1.35 -28.34 -7.02
CA VAL A 444 1.54 -29.49 -7.90
C VAL A 444 2.61 -29.17 -8.95
N ASN A 445 3.23 -30.21 -9.53
CA ASN A 445 4.10 -29.98 -10.68
C ASN A 445 3.26 -29.50 -11.87
N GLU A 446 3.86 -28.68 -12.73
CA GLU A 446 3.16 -28.13 -13.89
C GLU A 446 2.66 -29.21 -14.86
N GLU A 447 3.42 -30.29 -15.03
CA GLU A 447 3.03 -31.45 -15.85
C GLU A 447 1.80 -32.18 -15.30
N ASP A 448 1.60 -32.15 -13.98
CA ASP A 448 0.51 -32.83 -13.27
C ASP A 448 -0.74 -31.94 -13.10
N LEU A 449 -0.67 -30.66 -13.49
CA LEU A 449 -1.73 -29.68 -13.22
C LEU A 449 -3.07 -30.09 -13.84
N ASN A 450 -3.07 -30.51 -15.11
CA ASN A 450 -4.30 -30.92 -15.79
C ASN A 450 -4.91 -32.15 -15.14
N ASP A 451 -4.08 -33.10 -14.71
CA ASP A 451 -4.52 -34.31 -14.03
C ASP A 451 -5.15 -33.96 -12.69
N LYS A 452 -4.52 -33.05 -11.93
CA LYS A 452 -5.06 -32.52 -10.70
C LYS A 452 -6.44 -31.88 -10.89
N ILE A 453 -6.58 -31.05 -11.92
CA ILE A 453 -7.83 -30.34 -12.27
C ILE A 453 -8.92 -31.34 -12.68
N VAL A 454 -8.59 -32.32 -13.51
CA VAL A 454 -9.50 -33.39 -13.92
C VAL A 454 -9.93 -34.21 -12.70
N ASP A 455 -9.00 -34.59 -11.83
CA ASP A 455 -9.29 -35.35 -10.60
C ASP A 455 -10.27 -34.60 -9.69
N MET A 456 -10.13 -33.28 -9.58
CA MET A 456 -11.08 -32.47 -8.81
C MET A 456 -12.52 -32.54 -9.36
N ILE A 457 -12.67 -32.77 -10.67
CA ILE A 457 -13.98 -32.93 -11.33
C ILE A 457 -14.47 -34.38 -11.19
N THR A 458 -13.65 -35.34 -11.58
CA THR A 458 -14.03 -36.75 -11.70
C THR A 458 -14.27 -37.41 -10.34
N THR A 459 -13.53 -37.02 -9.29
CA THR A 459 -13.72 -37.55 -7.92
C THR A 459 -15.07 -37.13 -7.30
N LYS A 460 -15.70 -36.07 -7.81
CA LYS A 460 -17.02 -35.61 -7.37
C LYS A 460 -18.17 -36.28 -8.11
N LEU A 461 -17.88 -37.01 -9.18
CA LEU A 461 -18.89 -37.70 -9.99
C LEU A 461 -19.04 -39.16 -9.53
N PRO A 462 -20.25 -39.72 -9.61
CA PRO A 462 -20.43 -41.16 -9.48
C PRO A 462 -19.63 -41.89 -10.55
N GLN A 463 -18.99 -43.00 -10.19
CA GLN A 463 -18.04 -43.72 -11.04
C GLN A 463 -18.71 -44.75 -11.98
N ASN A 464 -20.04 -44.75 -12.08
CA ASN A 464 -20.82 -45.65 -12.92
C ASN A 464 -22.26 -45.14 -13.14
N GLU A 465 -22.93 -45.69 -14.15
CA GLU A 465 -24.29 -45.31 -14.54
C GLU A 465 -25.33 -45.59 -13.44
N GLU A 466 -25.13 -46.65 -12.64
CA GLU A 466 -26.08 -47.06 -11.60
C GLU A 466 -26.27 -45.96 -10.54
N ASN A 467 -25.16 -45.32 -10.16
CA ASN A 467 -25.15 -44.24 -9.17
C ASN A 467 -25.24 -42.85 -9.79
N ALA A 468 -25.50 -42.75 -11.10
CA ALA A 468 -25.47 -41.49 -11.83
C ALA A 468 -26.42 -40.44 -11.24
N ILE A 469 -25.92 -39.21 -11.15
CA ILE A 469 -26.69 -38.04 -10.72
C ILE A 469 -27.84 -37.84 -11.71
N ALA A 470 -29.08 -37.83 -11.20
CA ALA A 470 -30.26 -37.65 -12.03
C ALA A 470 -30.43 -36.16 -12.42
N ILE A 471 -30.45 -35.87 -13.72
CA ILE A 471 -30.62 -34.52 -14.25
C ILE A 471 -31.81 -34.49 -15.20
N SER A 472 -32.74 -33.56 -15.03
CA SER A 472 -33.95 -33.47 -15.86
C SER A 472 -33.96 -32.19 -16.71
N PHE A 473 -33.75 -32.30 -18.03
CA PHE A 473 -33.72 -31.17 -18.97
C PHE A 473 -34.58 -31.43 -20.21
N MET A 474 -35.28 -30.42 -20.73
CA MET A 474 -36.18 -30.53 -21.90
C MET A 474 -37.18 -31.70 -21.82
N LYS A 475 -37.70 -32.00 -20.62
CA LYS A 475 -38.60 -33.15 -20.35
C LYS A 475 -37.96 -34.54 -20.51
N CYS A 476 -36.63 -34.60 -20.65
CA CYS A 476 -35.83 -35.82 -20.64
C CYS A 476 -35.10 -35.95 -19.30
N ASN A 477 -34.96 -37.19 -18.80
CA ASN A 477 -34.13 -37.50 -17.64
C ASN A 477 -32.81 -38.09 -18.11
N PHE A 478 -31.72 -37.65 -17.51
CA PHE A 478 -30.35 -38.07 -17.80
C PHE A 478 -29.68 -38.56 -16.51
N GLY A 479 -28.72 -39.46 -16.65
CA GLY A 479 -27.71 -39.74 -15.65
C GLY A 479 -26.41 -39.03 -16.03
N LEU A 480 -25.79 -38.34 -15.07
CA LEU A 480 -24.43 -37.81 -15.14
C LEU A 480 -23.51 -38.67 -14.26
N PHE A 481 -22.46 -39.22 -14.86
CA PHE A 481 -21.46 -40.05 -14.17
C PHE A 481 -20.13 -40.00 -14.93
N TYR A 482 -19.05 -40.41 -14.27
CA TYR A 482 -17.74 -40.62 -14.86
C TYR A 482 -17.51 -42.13 -14.99
N ASP A 483 -17.07 -42.60 -16.16
CA ASP A 483 -16.71 -44.00 -16.39
C ASP A 483 -15.18 -44.12 -16.42
N THR A 484 -14.64 -44.85 -15.44
CA THR A 484 -13.20 -45.08 -15.30
C THR A 484 -12.62 -45.97 -16.41
N THR A 485 -13.47 -46.70 -17.15
CA THR A 485 -13.03 -47.69 -18.14
C THR A 485 -12.63 -47.04 -19.46
N ASP A 486 -13.41 -46.07 -19.91
CA ASP A 486 -13.13 -45.31 -21.15
C ASP A 486 -12.77 -43.84 -20.89
N ASN A 487 -12.53 -43.50 -19.61
CA ASN A 487 -12.04 -42.20 -19.16
C ASN A 487 -12.91 -41.04 -19.69
N CYS A 488 -14.24 -41.20 -19.57
CA CYS A 488 -15.22 -40.25 -20.10
C CYS A 488 -16.26 -39.85 -19.05
N VAL A 489 -16.66 -38.58 -19.08
CA VAL A 489 -17.88 -38.13 -18.39
C VAL A 489 -19.07 -38.34 -19.32
N TYR A 490 -20.10 -38.99 -18.80
CA TYR A 490 -21.30 -39.34 -19.55
C TYR A 490 -22.50 -38.49 -19.16
N LEU A 491 -23.22 -38.02 -20.17
CA LEU A 491 -24.60 -37.56 -20.03
C LEU A 491 -25.50 -38.50 -20.85
N LYS A 492 -26.15 -39.43 -20.16
CA LYS A 492 -26.91 -40.51 -20.80
C LYS A 492 -28.39 -40.45 -20.46
N GLN A 493 -29.25 -40.47 -21.48
CA GLN A 493 -30.70 -40.40 -21.30
C GLN A 493 -31.26 -41.69 -20.67
N LYS A 494 -31.97 -41.56 -19.55
CA LYS A 494 -32.71 -42.66 -18.92
C LYS A 494 -34.00 -42.93 -19.72
N LEU A 495 -34.01 -44.02 -20.48
CA LEU A 495 -35.19 -44.46 -21.24
C LEU A 495 -36.00 -45.52 -20.49
N LYS A 496 -37.32 -45.44 -20.61
CA LYS A 496 -38.26 -46.42 -20.03
C LYS A 496 -38.55 -47.62 -20.95
N ASN A 497 -38.22 -47.54 -22.25
CA ASN A 497 -38.53 -48.58 -23.23
C ASN A 497 -37.27 -48.98 -24.04
N PRO A 498 -36.79 -50.23 -23.92
CA PRO A 498 -35.58 -50.71 -24.57
C PRO A 498 -35.58 -50.62 -26.10
N LYS A 499 -36.75 -50.62 -26.76
CA LYS A 499 -36.86 -50.56 -28.23
C LYS A 499 -36.38 -49.22 -28.82
N PHE A 500 -36.31 -48.17 -28.00
CA PHE A 500 -35.88 -46.84 -28.42
C PHE A 500 -34.45 -46.50 -27.97
N SER A 501 -33.69 -47.47 -27.44
CA SER A 501 -32.32 -47.26 -26.96
C SER A 501 -31.38 -46.68 -28.02
N LYS A 502 -31.54 -47.06 -29.29
CA LYS A 502 -30.76 -46.50 -30.41
C LYS A 502 -31.07 -45.04 -30.73
N MET A 503 -32.18 -44.50 -30.21
CA MET A 503 -32.58 -43.10 -30.32
C MET A 503 -32.30 -42.31 -29.03
N ALA A 504 -31.72 -42.95 -28.00
CA ALA A 504 -31.40 -42.31 -26.73
C ALA A 504 -30.28 -41.30 -26.90
N VAL A 505 -30.40 -40.12 -26.30
CA VAL A 505 -29.29 -39.16 -26.27
C VAL A 505 -28.20 -39.71 -25.33
N GLU A 506 -27.00 -39.87 -25.88
CA GLU A 506 -25.80 -40.24 -25.12
C GLU A 506 -24.65 -39.36 -25.59
N LEU A 507 -24.15 -38.53 -24.68
CA LEU A 507 -23.00 -37.67 -24.90
C LEU A 507 -21.86 -38.15 -24.02
N LYS A 508 -20.68 -38.32 -24.62
CA LYS A 508 -19.42 -38.57 -23.91
C LYS A 508 -18.58 -37.31 -23.92
N ILE A 509 -17.83 -37.10 -22.85
CA ILE A 509 -16.86 -36.02 -22.74
C ILE A 509 -15.53 -36.67 -22.42
N SER A 510 -14.61 -36.62 -23.39
CA SER A 510 -13.28 -37.21 -23.27
C SER A 510 -12.46 -36.40 -22.28
N ILE A 511 -11.93 -37.06 -21.24
CA ILE A 511 -11.01 -36.41 -20.30
C ILE A 511 -9.77 -35.89 -21.03
N GLU A 512 -9.28 -36.61 -22.05
CA GLU A 512 -8.12 -36.17 -22.83
C GLU A 512 -8.40 -34.88 -23.60
N GLU A 513 -9.58 -34.76 -24.21
CA GLU A 513 -9.96 -33.53 -24.91
C GLU A 513 -10.23 -32.37 -23.94
N VAL A 514 -10.66 -32.67 -22.71
CA VAL A 514 -10.74 -31.67 -21.64
C VAL A 514 -9.34 -31.15 -21.28
N LYS A 515 -8.32 -32.02 -21.19
CA LYS A 515 -6.93 -31.59 -20.97
C LYS A 515 -6.42 -30.72 -22.12
N ASN A 516 -6.69 -31.10 -23.37
CA ASN A 516 -6.34 -30.27 -24.53
C ASN A 516 -7.02 -28.90 -24.50
N LEU A 517 -8.27 -28.84 -24.08
CA LEU A 517 -8.99 -27.58 -23.91
C LEU A 517 -8.39 -26.72 -22.79
N LEU A 518 -7.89 -27.32 -21.70
CA LEU A 518 -7.19 -26.60 -20.63
C LEU A 518 -5.88 -26.00 -21.15
N GLU A 519 -5.07 -26.74 -21.91
CA GLU A 519 -3.85 -26.21 -22.52
C GLU A 519 -4.13 -24.99 -23.41
N LYS A 520 -5.15 -25.09 -24.28
CA LYS A 520 -5.61 -23.96 -25.09
C LYS A 520 -6.06 -22.79 -24.22
N THR A 521 -6.77 -23.08 -23.14
CA THR A 521 -7.27 -22.04 -22.21
C THR A 521 -6.12 -21.28 -21.55
N TYR A 522 -5.05 -21.96 -21.11
CA TYR A 522 -3.88 -21.29 -20.54
C TYR A 522 -3.18 -20.41 -21.58
N SER A 523 -2.98 -20.93 -22.79
CA SER A 523 -2.40 -20.16 -23.89
C SER A 523 -3.23 -18.93 -24.25
N ASP A 524 -4.56 -19.08 -24.34
CA ASP A 524 -5.46 -17.98 -24.66
C ASP A 524 -5.44 -16.92 -23.55
N LEU A 525 -5.35 -17.32 -22.27
CA LEU A 525 -5.22 -16.40 -21.14
C LEU A 525 -3.88 -15.66 -21.16
N ASP A 526 -2.79 -16.35 -21.48
CA ASP A 526 -1.47 -15.74 -21.60
C ASP A 526 -1.47 -14.68 -22.72
N GLU A 527 -2.07 -14.99 -23.87
CA GLU A 527 -2.17 -14.07 -25.00
C GLU A 527 -3.11 -12.89 -24.73
N ASN A 528 -4.33 -13.16 -24.26
CA ASN A 528 -5.41 -12.17 -24.24
C ASN A 528 -5.55 -11.42 -22.91
N VAL A 529 -4.90 -11.89 -21.84
CA VAL A 529 -4.93 -11.29 -20.50
C VAL A 529 -3.53 -10.92 -20.04
N ILE A 530 -2.61 -11.89 -19.93
CA ILE A 530 -1.27 -11.64 -19.36
C ILE A 530 -0.44 -10.71 -20.24
N ASN A 531 -0.59 -10.83 -21.56
CA ASN A 531 0.07 -9.96 -22.53
C ASN A 531 -0.77 -8.73 -22.93
N ASN A 532 -1.99 -8.59 -22.42
CA ASN A 532 -2.90 -7.48 -22.75
C ASN A 532 -2.95 -6.43 -21.63
N LYS A 533 -1.84 -5.72 -21.43
CA LYS A 533 -1.69 -4.70 -20.38
C LYS A 533 -2.84 -3.69 -20.41
N ASP A 534 -3.12 -3.09 -21.58
CA ASP A 534 -4.16 -2.07 -21.75
C ASP A 534 -5.56 -2.58 -21.38
N GLY A 535 -5.87 -3.81 -21.80
CA GLY A 535 -7.16 -4.45 -21.51
C GLY A 535 -7.36 -4.67 -20.01
N VAL A 536 -6.30 -5.05 -19.30
CA VAL A 536 -6.36 -5.27 -17.84
C VAL A 536 -6.34 -3.93 -17.09
N ASN A 537 -5.48 -2.97 -17.48
CA ASN A 537 -5.45 -1.61 -16.94
C ASN A 537 -6.85 -0.98 -16.94
N LYS A 538 -7.57 -1.07 -18.05
CA LYS A 538 -8.92 -0.55 -18.17
C LYS A 538 -9.92 -1.15 -17.17
N VAL A 539 -9.77 -2.44 -16.83
CA VAL A 539 -10.60 -3.07 -15.80
C VAL A 539 -10.31 -2.44 -14.44
N PHE A 540 -9.03 -2.20 -14.13
CA PHE A 540 -8.62 -1.58 -12.86
C PHE A 540 -9.03 -0.12 -12.76
N GLU A 541 -8.86 0.68 -13.80
CA GLU A 541 -9.30 2.08 -13.82
C GLU A 541 -10.79 2.20 -13.51
N GLU A 542 -11.62 1.33 -14.10
CA GLU A 542 -13.06 1.30 -13.87
C GLU A 542 -13.39 0.83 -12.43
N ILE A 543 -12.60 -0.05 -11.82
CA ILE A 543 -12.75 -0.41 -10.39
C ILE A 543 -12.54 0.83 -9.53
N VAL A 544 -11.45 1.55 -9.77
CA VAL A 544 -11.07 2.76 -9.02
C VAL A 544 -12.15 3.83 -9.17
N ASP A 545 -12.54 4.15 -10.41
CA ASP A 545 -13.57 5.14 -10.70
C ASP A 545 -14.86 4.84 -9.97
N ASN A 546 -15.29 3.58 -10.05
CA ASN A 546 -16.47 3.15 -9.33
C ASN A 546 -16.27 3.35 -7.82
N MET A 547 -15.17 2.83 -7.25
CA MET A 547 -14.91 2.88 -5.79
C MET A 547 -14.98 4.31 -5.25
N PHE A 548 -14.30 5.25 -5.90
CA PHE A 548 -14.25 6.64 -5.49
C PHE A 548 -15.59 7.34 -5.65
N ASN A 549 -16.31 7.08 -6.76
CA ASN A 549 -17.61 7.68 -7.04
C ASN A 549 -18.77 7.03 -6.27
N TYR A 550 -18.50 6.03 -5.42
CA TYR A 550 -19.54 5.37 -4.65
C TYR A 550 -20.26 6.34 -3.73
N LYS A 551 -21.55 6.54 -3.97
CA LYS A 551 -22.39 7.41 -3.14
C LYS A 551 -22.63 6.78 -1.76
N ILE A 552 -22.02 7.35 -0.73
CA ILE A 552 -22.23 6.99 0.68
C ILE A 552 -23.60 7.47 1.16
N ASP A 553 -24.06 8.62 0.66
CA ASP A 553 -25.41 9.14 0.83
C ASP A 553 -25.92 9.79 -0.47
N GLY A 554 -27.02 10.57 -0.40
CA GLY A 554 -27.62 11.20 -1.58
C GLY A 554 -26.73 12.24 -2.27
N THR A 555 -25.68 12.71 -1.61
CA THR A 555 -24.82 13.82 -2.06
C THR A 555 -23.35 13.40 -2.13
N ASN A 556 -22.82 12.80 -1.08
CA ASN A 556 -21.40 12.55 -0.85
C ASN A 556 -20.95 11.18 -1.37
N THR A 557 -19.74 11.14 -1.90
CA THR A 557 -19.04 9.96 -2.41
C THR A 557 -18.12 9.33 -1.37
N ALA A 558 -17.56 8.17 -1.68
CA ALA A 558 -16.50 7.54 -0.90
C ALA A 558 -15.23 8.39 -0.90
N TYR A 559 -14.94 9.06 -2.02
CA TYR A 559 -13.88 10.05 -2.08
C TYR A 559 -14.12 11.21 -1.11
N ASP A 560 -15.33 11.76 -1.06
CA ASP A 560 -15.66 12.85 -0.14
C ASP A 560 -15.52 12.41 1.32
N TYR A 561 -15.90 11.19 1.67
CA TYR A 561 -15.68 10.64 3.01
C TYR A 561 -14.20 10.45 3.33
N TYR A 562 -13.42 9.98 2.36
CA TYR A 562 -11.99 9.80 2.50
C TYR A 562 -11.26 11.14 2.67
N LYS A 563 -11.53 12.13 1.79
CA LYS A 563 -11.01 13.51 1.85
C LYS A 563 -11.35 14.21 3.17
N ASN A 564 -12.61 14.17 3.57
CA ASN A 564 -13.05 14.81 4.81
C ASN A 564 -12.59 14.06 6.06
N GLY A 565 -12.50 12.73 6.02
CA GLY A 565 -12.04 11.90 7.12
C GLY A 565 -10.55 12.05 7.39
N TYR A 566 -9.74 12.17 6.35
CA TYR A 566 -8.31 12.46 6.51
C TYR A 566 -8.11 13.87 7.09
N ASN A 567 -8.77 14.88 6.52
CA ASN A 567 -8.72 16.26 7.04
C ASN A 567 -9.13 16.34 8.52
N TYR A 568 -10.00 15.45 9.01
CA TYR A 568 -10.36 15.37 10.43
C TYR A 568 -9.22 14.90 11.34
N TYR A 569 -8.42 13.90 10.92
CA TYR A 569 -7.26 13.43 11.70
C TYR A 569 -6.13 14.46 11.77
N LYS A 570 -6.02 15.34 10.78
CA LYS A 570 -4.95 16.35 10.68
C LYS A 570 -4.92 17.37 11.82
N VAL A 571 -6.09 17.84 12.26
CA VAL A 571 -6.17 19.11 13.01
C VAL A 571 -6.38 18.88 14.51
N GLY A 572 -6.61 17.63 14.95
CA GLY A 572 -7.01 17.34 16.33
C GLY A 572 -8.29 18.09 16.75
N GLU A 573 -9.08 18.57 15.78
CA GLU A 573 -10.30 19.35 16.04
C GLU A 573 -11.39 18.47 16.68
N PRO A 574 -12.03 18.92 17.78
CA PRO A 574 -12.93 18.11 18.58
C PRO A 574 -14.33 17.89 17.98
N VAL A 575 -14.64 18.45 16.79
CA VAL A 575 -15.99 18.35 16.21
C VAL A 575 -15.93 17.67 14.85
N PRO A 576 -16.32 16.38 14.76
CA PRO A 576 -16.55 15.74 13.47
C PRO A 576 -17.59 16.52 12.68
N ASN A 577 -17.35 16.72 11.38
CA ASN A 577 -18.44 17.06 10.48
C ASN A 577 -19.53 15.99 10.66
N ASP A 578 -20.79 16.39 10.91
CA ASP A 578 -21.95 15.50 11.10
C ASP A 578 -21.99 14.37 10.04
N PHE A 579 -21.48 14.67 8.83
CA PHE A 579 -21.29 13.69 7.77
C PHE A 579 -20.31 12.55 8.12
N ILE A 580 -19.11 12.84 8.64
CA ILE A 580 -18.12 11.83 9.02
C ILE A 580 -18.64 11.00 10.18
N GLU A 581 -19.14 11.65 11.24
CA GLU A 581 -19.67 10.94 12.42
C GLU A 581 -20.84 10.02 12.06
N SER A 582 -21.80 10.52 11.28
CA SER A 582 -22.96 9.72 10.84
C SER A 582 -22.56 8.61 9.86
N SER A 583 -21.56 8.82 9.01
CA SER A 583 -21.05 7.83 8.07
C SER A 583 -20.21 6.76 8.77
N THR A 584 -19.29 7.15 9.66
CA THR A 584 -18.52 6.23 10.52
C THR A 584 -19.44 5.43 11.42
N GLY A 585 -20.49 6.02 11.99
CA GLY A 585 -21.51 5.30 12.76
C GLY A 585 -22.28 4.26 11.94
N LYS A 586 -22.60 4.55 10.66
CA LYS A 586 -23.20 3.58 9.72
C LYS A 586 -22.22 2.46 9.35
N LEU A 587 -20.94 2.78 9.17
CA LEU A 587 -19.87 1.83 8.84
C LEU A 587 -19.55 0.91 10.01
N LYS A 588 -19.31 1.46 11.22
CA LYS A 588 -19.02 0.70 12.46
C LYS A 588 -20.16 -0.24 12.86
N LYS A 589 -21.42 0.14 12.63
CA LYS A 589 -22.59 -0.69 13.00
C LYS A 589 -22.79 -1.93 12.12
N THR A 590 -22.04 -2.12 11.03
CA THR A 590 -22.32 -3.25 10.13
C THR A 590 -21.13 -3.69 9.26
N ASN A 591 -20.55 -4.84 9.61
CA ASN A 591 -19.74 -5.72 8.74
C ASN A 591 -20.50 -6.11 7.42
N LYS A 592 -21.81 -5.86 7.39
CA LYS A 592 -22.72 -6.06 6.27
C LYS A 592 -22.51 -5.07 5.11
N TYR A 593 -21.98 -3.86 5.32
CA TYR A 593 -21.80 -2.88 4.24
C TYR A 593 -20.50 -3.04 3.48
N ALA A 594 -19.36 -3.38 4.11
CA ALA A 594 -18.14 -3.75 3.39
C ALA A 594 -18.39 -4.97 2.49
N LYS A 595 -19.01 -6.02 3.03
CA LYS A 595 -19.41 -7.21 2.27
C LYS A 595 -20.46 -6.92 1.19
N LYS A 596 -21.34 -5.93 1.37
CA LYS A 596 -22.33 -5.50 0.35
C LYS A 596 -21.72 -4.59 -0.70
N PHE A 597 -20.81 -3.70 -0.33
CA PHE A 597 -20.02 -2.85 -1.23
C PHE A 597 -19.18 -3.73 -2.16
N ILE A 598 -18.40 -4.66 -1.60
CA ILE A 598 -17.62 -5.64 -2.38
C ILE A 598 -18.55 -6.49 -3.27
N ASN A 599 -19.61 -7.11 -2.74
CA ASN A 599 -20.46 -7.99 -3.55
C ASN A 599 -21.36 -7.27 -4.57
N THR A 600 -21.81 -6.05 -4.30
CA THR A 600 -22.78 -5.34 -5.17
C THR A 600 -22.07 -4.48 -6.21
N PHE A 601 -20.86 -4.05 -5.93
CA PHE A 601 -20.21 -2.97 -6.66
C PHE A 601 -18.90 -3.44 -7.29
N PHE A 602 -17.96 -3.98 -6.52
CA PHE A 602 -16.72 -4.58 -7.06
C PHE A 602 -17.04 -5.70 -8.06
N LEU A 603 -17.87 -6.68 -7.67
CA LEU A 603 -18.27 -7.77 -8.58
C LEU A 603 -19.15 -7.34 -9.75
N LYS A 604 -19.88 -6.23 -9.65
CA LYS A 604 -20.79 -5.80 -10.72
C LYS A 604 -20.06 -4.97 -11.77
N SER A 605 -19.13 -4.12 -11.35
CA SER A 605 -18.27 -3.32 -12.22
C SER A 605 -17.29 -4.21 -12.98
N ILE A 606 -16.47 -5.01 -12.27
CA ILE A 606 -15.48 -5.92 -12.87
C ILE A 606 -16.10 -6.90 -13.85
N ARG A 607 -17.32 -7.35 -13.58
CA ARG A 607 -17.98 -8.39 -14.36
C ARG A 607 -18.15 -8.03 -15.84
N LYS A 608 -18.49 -6.79 -16.16
CA LYS A 608 -18.70 -6.39 -17.57
C LYS A 608 -17.35 -6.35 -18.29
N ASP A 609 -16.35 -5.75 -17.67
CA ASP A 609 -15.09 -5.46 -18.33
C ASP A 609 -14.21 -6.71 -18.39
N MET A 610 -14.17 -7.53 -17.35
CA MET A 610 -13.58 -8.88 -17.42
C MET A 610 -14.31 -9.78 -18.41
N LYS A 611 -15.65 -9.71 -18.51
CA LYS A 611 -16.36 -10.45 -19.56
C LYS A 611 -15.90 -10.00 -20.96
N ASN A 612 -15.70 -8.71 -21.16
CA ASN A 612 -15.25 -8.16 -22.42
C ASN A 612 -13.79 -8.51 -22.72
N LEU A 613 -12.92 -8.50 -21.72
CA LEU A 613 -11.52 -8.92 -21.82
C LEU A 613 -11.43 -10.40 -22.23
N LEU A 614 -12.25 -11.24 -21.58
CA LEU A 614 -12.26 -12.69 -21.79
C LEU A 614 -13.07 -13.13 -23.02
N LYS A 615 -13.76 -12.23 -23.72
CA LYS A 615 -14.68 -12.60 -24.81
C LYS A 615 -13.98 -13.26 -26.01
N ASN A 616 -12.69 -12.97 -26.20
CA ASN A 616 -11.90 -13.48 -27.33
C ASN A 616 -11.30 -14.87 -27.05
N ASN A 617 -11.45 -15.40 -25.83
CA ASN A 617 -10.94 -16.71 -25.44
C ASN A 617 -12.01 -17.76 -25.75
N GLU A 618 -12.10 -18.16 -27.01
CA GLU A 618 -13.14 -19.09 -27.50
C GLU A 618 -12.99 -20.49 -26.90
N LEU A 619 -14.10 -21.04 -26.44
CA LEU A 619 -14.19 -22.39 -25.91
C LEU A 619 -14.73 -23.33 -26.98
N GLU A 620 -13.86 -24.18 -27.50
CA GLU A 620 -14.20 -25.15 -28.54
C GLU A 620 -14.88 -26.40 -27.94
N LEU A 621 -15.99 -26.19 -27.21
CA LEU A 621 -16.68 -27.25 -26.45
C LEU A 621 -17.23 -28.39 -27.31
N GLU A 622 -17.38 -28.17 -28.60
CA GLU A 622 -17.71 -29.22 -29.57
C GLU A 622 -16.59 -30.25 -29.74
N LYS A 623 -15.32 -29.88 -29.54
CA LYS A 623 -14.19 -30.82 -29.63
C LYS A 623 -14.19 -31.82 -28.47
N VAL A 624 -14.69 -31.43 -27.30
CA VAL A 624 -14.73 -32.30 -26.12
C VAL A 624 -15.97 -33.19 -26.07
N ILE A 625 -17.03 -32.89 -26.83
CA ILE A 625 -18.31 -33.62 -26.78
C ILE A 625 -18.43 -34.60 -27.95
N ILE A 626 -18.52 -35.88 -27.63
CA ILE A 626 -18.75 -36.97 -28.60
C ILE A 626 -20.19 -37.45 -28.46
N ALA A 627 -20.99 -37.28 -29.51
CA ALA A 627 -22.36 -37.77 -29.57
C ALA A 627 -22.43 -39.17 -30.20
N ASN A 628 -23.02 -40.13 -29.50
CA ASN A 628 -23.11 -41.52 -30.00
C ASN A 628 -24.25 -41.75 -31.00
N ASN A 629 -25.07 -40.74 -31.29
CA ASN A 629 -26.02 -40.78 -32.40
C ASN A 629 -26.33 -39.40 -32.98
N ASP A 630 -26.76 -39.40 -34.25
CA ASP A 630 -26.93 -38.18 -35.05
C ASP A 630 -28.40 -37.72 -35.15
N ASN A 631 -29.19 -37.89 -34.09
CA ASN A 631 -30.61 -37.54 -34.11
C ASN A 631 -30.86 -36.05 -33.80
N PHE A 632 -32.04 -35.55 -34.19
CA PHE A 632 -32.42 -34.13 -33.99
C PHE A 632 -32.32 -33.68 -32.53
N THR A 633 -32.72 -34.53 -31.58
CA THR A 633 -32.68 -34.23 -30.14
C THR A 633 -31.24 -34.11 -29.66
N THR A 634 -30.35 -35.02 -30.08
CA THR A 634 -28.93 -35.00 -29.76
C THR A 634 -28.25 -33.76 -30.33
N LYS A 635 -28.45 -33.44 -31.62
CA LYS A 635 -27.95 -32.20 -32.24
C LYS A 635 -28.42 -30.95 -31.52
N SER A 636 -29.70 -30.93 -31.12
CA SER A 636 -30.29 -29.81 -30.39
C SER A 636 -29.66 -29.64 -29.00
N ILE A 637 -29.40 -30.74 -28.29
CA ILE A 637 -28.77 -30.71 -26.96
C ILE A 637 -27.30 -30.29 -27.07
N VAL A 638 -26.53 -30.86 -28.01
CA VAL A 638 -25.13 -30.47 -28.25
C VAL A 638 -25.04 -28.98 -28.56
N LYS A 639 -25.87 -28.49 -29.50
CA LYS A 639 -25.92 -27.06 -29.83
C LYS A 639 -26.26 -26.18 -28.62
N ILE A 640 -27.17 -26.62 -27.75
CA ILE A 640 -27.50 -25.87 -26.53
C ILE A 640 -26.33 -25.86 -25.55
N ILE A 641 -25.60 -26.97 -25.41
CA ILE A 641 -24.44 -27.08 -24.52
C ILE A 641 -23.30 -26.18 -25.03
N THR A 642 -22.97 -26.25 -26.32
CA THR A 642 -21.86 -25.49 -26.92
C THR A 642 -22.17 -23.99 -27.00
N SER A 643 -23.39 -23.59 -27.42
CA SER A 643 -23.79 -22.16 -27.42
C SER A 643 -24.04 -21.58 -26.02
N SER A 644 -24.01 -22.40 -24.96
CA SER A 644 -24.14 -21.86 -23.61
C SER A 644 -22.87 -21.17 -23.13
N PHE A 645 -21.70 -21.51 -23.68
CA PHE A 645 -20.40 -20.98 -23.25
C PHE A 645 -19.45 -20.93 -24.45
N GLU A 646 -19.63 -19.91 -25.29
CA GLU A 646 -18.83 -19.74 -26.50
C GLU A 646 -17.41 -19.24 -26.19
N ASN A 647 -17.20 -18.59 -25.04
CA ASN A 647 -15.91 -18.08 -24.60
C ASN A 647 -15.82 -17.99 -23.07
N LEU A 648 -14.60 -17.74 -22.56
CA LEU A 648 -14.35 -17.54 -21.13
C LEU A 648 -15.12 -16.36 -20.54
N GLY A 649 -15.44 -15.32 -21.32
CA GLY A 649 -16.26 -14.20 -20.85
C GLY A 649 -17.69 -14.62 -20.46
N GLU A 650 -18.31 -15.53 -21.22
CA GLU A 650 -19.62 -16.11 -20.88
C GLU A 650 -19.53 -17.01 -19.63
N VAL A 651 -18.44 -17.78 -19.50
CA VAL A 651 -18.11 -18.57 -18.30
C VAL A 651 -18.03 -17.66 -17.07
N TRP A 652 -17.17 -16.64 -17.12
CA TRP A 652 -16.98 -15.63 -16.07
C TRP A 652 -18.30 -15.01 -15.61
N SER A 653 -19.13 -14.62 -16.57
CA SER A 653 -20.43 -14.00 -16.29
C SER A 653 -21.36 -14.92 -15.48
N LYS A 654 -21.23 -16.24 -15.63
CA LYS A 654 -22.08 -17.20 -14.93
C LYS A 654 -21.53 -17.60 -13.57
N VAL A 655 -20.21 -17.73 -13.42
CA VAL A 655 -19.52 -17.96 -12.13
C VAL A 655 -19.87 -16.85 -11.15
N ALA A 656 -19.76 -15.59 -11.56
CA ALA A 656 -20.05 -14.43 -10.70
C ALA A 656 -21.52 -14.29 -10.25
N ARG A 657 -22.46 -15.12 -10.74
CA ARG A 657 -23.85 -15.17 -10.24
C ARG A 657 -24.04 -16.13 -9.07
N ILE A 658 -23.08 -17.02 -8.84
CA ILE A 658 -23.07 -17.98 -7.76
C ILE A 658 -22.07 -17.40 -6.76
N SER A 659 -22.54 -16.80 -5.66
CA SER A 659 -21.71 -16.04 -4.72
C SER A 659 -20.60 -16.89 -4.11
N PHE A 660 -19.48 -16.98 -4.81
CA PHE A 660 -18.22 -17.59 -4.39
C PHE A 660 -17.14 -16.52 -4.51
N VAL A 661 -17.22 -15.50 -3.67
CA VAL A 661 -16.04 -14.72 -3.32
C VAL A 661 -15.50 -15.38 -2.07
N PRO A 662 -14.35 -16.09 -2.12
CA PRO A 662 -13.74 -16.66 -0.94
C PRO A 662 -13.60 -15.57 0.13
N ASP A 663 -13.82 -15.91 1.40
CA ASP A 663 -13.61 -14.93 2.50
C ASP A 663 -12.18 -14.35 2.47
N LYS A 664 -11.22 -15.07 1.87
CA LYS A 664 -9.85 -14.63 1.60
C LYS A 664 -9.76 -13.50 0.57
N VAL A 665 -10.62 -13.46 -0.47
CA VAL A 665 -10.70 -12.33 -1.42
C VAL A 665 -11.32 -11.10 -0.75
N ILE A 666 -12.30 -11.29 0.14
CA ILE A 666 -12.85 -10.20 0.97
C ILE A 666 -11.79 -9.68 1.96
N GLU A 667 -11.03 -10.58 2.58
CA GLU A 667 -9.89 -10.24 3.45
C GLU A 667 -8.78 -9.54 2.67
N LEU A 668 -8.48 -9.97 1.43
CA LEU A 668 -7.53 -9.36 0.51
C LEU A 668 -8.01 -8.02 0.00
N THR A 669 -9.29 -7.80 -0.25
CA THR A 669 -9.84 -6.48 -0.60
C THR A 669 -9.88 -5.56 0.60
N ASN A 670 -10.09 -6.08 1.82
CA ASN A 670 -9.96 -5.30 3.05
C ASN A 670 -8.49 -4.95 3.30
N LYS A 671 -7.55 -5.89 3.08
CA LYS A 671 -6.10 -5.65 3.10
C LYS A 671 -5.66 -4.73 1.98
N ALA A 672 -6.22 -4.84 0.78
CA ALA A 672 -5.96 -3.96 -0.36
C ALA A 672 -6.54 -2.57 -0.11
N GLY A 673 -7.68 -2.46 0.57
CA GLY A 673 -8.24 -1.20 1.07
C GLY A 673 -7.40 -0.60 2.20
N ILE A 674 -6.71 -1.45 2.98
CA ILE A 674 -5.71 -1.05 3.96
C ILE A 674 -4.42 -0.62 3.25
N PHE A 675 -3.89 -1.37 2.26
CA PHE A 675 -2.85 -0.94 1.30
C PHE A 675 -3.25 0.29 0.49
N PHE A 676 -4.54 0.53 0.30
CA PHE A 676 -5.07 1.69 -0.37
C PHE A 676 -5.06 2.92 0.55
N ILE A 677 -5.19 2.67 1.86
CA ILE A 677 -5.03 3.64 2.94
C ILE A 677 -3.53 3.82 3.31
N GLU A 678 -2.69 2.80 3.05
CA GLU A 678 -1.27 2.72 3.46
C GLU A 678 -0.30 3.01 2.31
N GLY A 679 -0.66 2.78 1.04
CA GLY A 679 0.09 3.22 -0.17
C GLY A 679 0.00 4.73 -0.43
N LEU A 680 -0.51 5.45 0.58
CA LEU A 680 -0.52 6.90 0.75
C LEU A 680 0.55 7.33 1.75
N ALA A 681 1.15 6.38 2.47
CA ALA A 681 2.39 6.56 3.17
C ALA A 681 3.48 5.91 2.33
N VAL A 682 4.38 6.77 1.87
CA VAL A 682 5.74 6.45 1.46
C VAL A 682 5.95 6.07 -0.01
N ASP A 683 6.69 6.98 -0.63
CA ASP A 683 7.56 6.76 -1.76
C ASP A 683 8.39 5.48 -1.59
N THR A 684 8.28 4.52 -2.52
CA THR A 684 9.29 3.48 -2.65
C THR A 684 9.30 2.87 -4.05
N ASP A 685 10.50 2.85 -4.64
CA ASP A 685 11.04 1.68 -5.34
C ASP A 685 10.51 0.40 -4.70
N VAL A 686 9.73 -0.36 -5.46
CA VAL A 686 9.22 -1.66 -5.00
C VAL A 686 10.41 -2.60 -4.86
N PRO A 687 10.71 -3.13 -3.65
CA PRO A 687 11.67 -4.21 -3.53
C PRO A 687 11.18 -5.39 -4.37
N GLU A 688 12.06 -5.99 -5.19
CA GLU A 688 11.76 -7.18 -6.02
C GLU A 688 11.13 -8.33 -5.19
N ASP A 689 11.35 -8.31 -3.88
CA ASP A 689 10.98 -9.33 -2.92
C ASP A 689 9.60 -9.15 -2.26
N ASN A 690 8.84 -8.08 -2.57
CA ASN A 690 7.47 -7.98 -2.05
C ASN A 690 6.61 -9.10 -2.65
N ASP A 691 6.12 -9.97 -1.77
CA ASP A 691 5.29 -11.10 -2.13
C ASP A 691 3.89 -10.65 -2.54
N PHE A 692 3.78 -10.23 -3.81
CA PHE A 692 2.52 -9.95 -4.50
C PHE A 692 1.69 -11.23 -4.74
N SER A 693 2.04 -12.38 -4.17
CA SER A 693 1.23 -13.60 -4.21
C SER A 693 -0.23 -13.33 -3.86
N ALA A 694 -0.49 -12.41 -2.93
CA ALA A 694 -1.81 -11.96 -2.54
C ALA A 694 -2.65 -11.33 -3.67
N ILE A 695 -2.03 -10.57 -4.57
CA ILE A 695 -2.69 -9.91 -5.72
C ILE A 695 -2.78 -10.89 -6.90
N MET A 696 -1.82 -11.79 -7.01
CA MET A 696 -1.76 -12.85 -8.01
C MET A 696 -2.71 -14.02 -7.73
N ASP A 697 -3.03 -14.24 -6.45
CA ASP A 697 -4.04 -15.19 -5.94
C ASP A 697 -5.49 -14.69 -6.20
N LEU A 698 -5.67 -13.39 -6.47
CA LEU A 698 -6.95 -12.71 -6.68
C LEU A 698 -7.38 -12.81 -8.16
#